data_AF-A0A7V4WV48-F1
#
_entry.id   AF-A0A7V4WV48-F1
#
_cell.length_a   1.000
_cell.length_b   1.000
_cell.length_c   1.000
_cell.angle_alpha   90.00
_cell.angle_beta   90.00
_cell.angle_gamma   90.00
#
_symmetry.space_group_name_H-M   'P 1'
#
loop_
_entity.id
_entity.type
_entity.pdbx_description
1 polymer ?
#
loop_
_entity_poly.entity_id
_entity_poly.type
_entity_poly.pdbx_seq_one_letter_code
_entity_poly.pdbx_strand_id
1 'polypeptide(L)'
;MFRIVLLLFVLCTPFSSMGIGNDTSPNPANKEAKNYHTKGLDFSREAKFDSALFYLKKTLPLYYKVGDWSNYFKAEGAIASVFLKKAQYDSAFFYYSRALDLADSLLDKNDLTFVIIYHGMGNYFFRTNSFDQARYYYTKALNFIIQHKGKDFPRIADEYLALGAIYYKMGKYQKALNYFRKAEHIWKKNLGDLHPKLSFVYGNIGNCYSELGMNELALRYYQRNHSILKMNYGENNPQTLLGLFGITTIYAKTGDYEEALKILTYILPNIENSYGKQHPFTISILNNMANVYALMENYIQAEKIFRQILSIEKKMYNNKNLRMANNWANLANIYHMQARYTEALDFYKKALVIKQELLGADHPNIANTVYNNMAITYTKMKDYDNAVFYYNKSLKILNGMPVKNKLYLADTYNGLADVYFQKEEYTTALQHSQKALHYLLPEFTDTDIYKNPTQEIIENSLPELANVLERKADIFYARYTNETQHIHDLKSSVLTYKLCTDVLDRIKISYHFDESKMSSSQRTHYIYKKALAATYELYKKTKEKKHLYWALQAAERNRFSLLNEIMQNSLATRYAHIPDSLRERESWLRTSINRIENDLLKLKTEQPPADSQAVSALESRFVNAKIEYNNLINLLEKQYPRYYRLKYGIRIPSLDNLQATVSKNEAVLEYFLGDSTLYIFLLSKNQFTVFNTPFTEKEKKIILNLIRSLKTYDKETFLQNAFSAYKLLISPLEKEIANYRRLRIIPDDVLSYVPFEVLIANKGPADDFTQQDYLVRSFEISYYYSMSFMYRLKEGILRSDQKTAQGFLGFAPVFSDDMQNGYILASKDDDFRGGILADSLNRSLVINQRKYRSLKFSEKEIRSIIHLFDSKHLPAAGYFYNDATEENFKKNCSDYKYIHIATHTLMNDNYPKLSGLIFAQPDKNTDENDGVLYSGETYNLALNADLVVLSSCESGLGKLISGEGLIALTRGFLYSGARNMIVSLWKISDKMTPELMNLFYRNVLDGREYSSALRQAKLKMIEDPLTAFPRNWAAFILIGK
;
A
#
# COMPACT_ATOMS: atom_id res chain seq x y z
N MET A 1 -18.04 8.57 5.05
CA MET A 1 -17.25 7.44 5.58
C MET A 1 -16.04 7.94 6.35
N PHE A 2 -15.74 7.25 7.44
CA PHE A 2 -14.94 7.66 8.59
C PHE A 2 -13.60 8.31 8.23
N ARG A 3 -13.28 9.43 8.90
CA ARG A 3 -11.94 10.04 8.85
C ARG A 3 -11.33 9.94 10.23
N ILE A 4 -10.15 9.31 10.30
CA ILE A 4 -9.33 9.31 11.51
C ILE A 4 -8.82 10.74 11.71
N VAL A 5 -8.87 11.23 12.94
CA VAL A 5 -8.54 12.62 13.24
C VAL A 5 -7.03 12.80 13.24
N LEU A 6 -6.51 13.44 12.21
CA LEU A 6 -5.15 13.96 12.19
C LEU A 6 -5.05 15.19 13.10
N LEU A 7 -4.11 15.16 14.04
CA LEU A 7 -3.77 16.33 14.85
C LEU A 7 -2.93 17.29 14.01
N LEU A 8 -3.47 18.48 13.76
CA LEU A 8 -2.68 19.59 13.25
C LEU A 8 -1.90 20.21 14.40
N PHE A 9 -0.60 20.03 14.37
CA PHE A 9 0.34 20.50 15.38
C PHE A 9 0.68 21.97 15.11
N VAL A 10 -0.31 22.86 15.19
CA VAL A 10 -0.03 24.30 15.25
C VAL A 10 0.38 24.60 16.68
N LEU A 11 1.48 25.34 16.86
CA LEU A 11 1.79 25.90 18.18
C LEU A 11 0.65 26.84 18.57
N CYS A 12 -0.35 26.31 19.29
CA CYS A 12 -1.07 27.12 20.26
C CYS A 12 -0.20 27.20 21.52
N THR A 13 1.05 27.65 21.38
CA THR A 13 1.85 27.92 22.55
C THR A 13 1.15 29.04 23.32
N PRO A 14 0.80 28.83 24.60
CA PRO A 14 0.84 29.96 25.50
C PRO A 14 2.28 30.43 25.46
N PHE A 15 2.52 31.58 24.85
CA PHE A 15 3.68 32.44 25.05
C PHE A 15 4.91 31.63 25.51
N SER A 16 5.59 30.93 24.58
CA SER A 16 6.91 30.39 24.93
C SER A 16 7.74 31.59 25.30
N SER A 17 8.13 31.65 26.56
CA SER A 17 8.94 32.69 27.14
C SER A 17 9.93 33.23 26.10
N MET A 18 9.69 34.45 25.59
CA MET A 18 10.75 35.43 25.77
C MET A 18 11.17 35.19 27.20
N GLY A 19 12.41 34.74 27.42
CA GLY A 19 12.95 34.76 28.77
C GLY A 19 12.44 36.06 29.35
N ILE A 20 11.56 35.97 30.35
CA ILE A 20 11.43 37.06 31.28
C ILE A 20 12.87 37.07 31.74
N GLY A 21 13.67 37.98 31.16
CA GLY A 21 15.05 38.13 31.58
C GLY A 21 14.98 38.14 33.09
N ASN A 22 15.93 37.48 33.73
CA ASN A 22 16.12 37.68 35.17
C ASN A 22 16.29 39.19 35.34
N ASP A 23 15.18 39.85 35.60
CA ASP A 23 15.05 41.28 35.61
C ASP A 23 14.54 41.60 36.99
N THR A 24 15.48 42.16 37.74
CA THR A 24 15.47 42.50 39.14
C THR A 24 14.55 43.68 39.42
N SER A 25 13.42 43.76 38.70
CA SER A 25 12.39 44.78 38.84
C SER A 25 11.93 44.85 40.31
N PRO A 26 12.20 45.96 41.02
CA PRO A 26 11.90 46.08 42.44
C PRO A 26 10.42 46.35 42.72
N ASN A 27 9.55 46.41 41.70
CA ASN A 27 8.16 46.80 41.84
C ASN A 27 7.26 45.58 42.21
N PRO A 28 6.67 45.53 43.42
CA PRO A 28 5.85 44.41 43.88
C PRO A 28 4.64 44.14 42.98
N ALA A 29 4.05 45.18 42.39
CA ALA A 29 2.88 45.05 41.52
C ALA A 29 3.21 44.30 40.22
N ASN A 30 4.43 44.48 39.68
CA ASN A 30 4.88 43.76 38.48
C ASN A 30 5.17 42.29 38.76
N LYS A 31 5.71 41.98 39.95
CA LYS A 31 5.92 40.60 40.40
C LYS A 31 4.59 39.88 40.63
N GLU A 32 3.62 40.56 41.25
CA GLU A 32 2.27 40.02 41.44
C GLU A 32 1.53 39.80 40.12
N ALA A 33 1.59 40.76 39.19
CA ALA A 33 1.00 40.64 37.85
C ALA A 33 1.59 39.46 37.07
N LYS A 34 2.92 39.26 37.11
CA LYS A 34 3.59 38.12 36.48
C LYS A 34 3.14 36.79 37.09
N ASN A 35 3.00 36.71 38.41
CA ASN A 35 2.49 35.51 39.08
C ASN A 35 1.06 35.16 38.66
N TYR A 36 0.15 36.14 38.60
CA TYR A 36 -1.20 35.91 38.10
C TYR A 36 -1.21 35.53 36.63
N HIS A 37 -0.33 36.13 35.81
CA HIS A 37 -0.21 35.80 34.40
C HIS A 37 0.21 34.33 34.21
N THR A 38 1.26 33.89 34.91
CA THR A 38 1.74 32.50 34.87
C THR A 38 0.65 31.53 35.33
N LYS A 39 0.01 31.78 36.48
CA LYS A 39 -1.11 30.96 36.97
C LYS A 39 -2.24 30.87 35.95
N GLY A 40 -2.59 31.98 35.30
CA GLY A 40 -3.60 32.03 34.26
C GLY A 40 -3.25 31.18 33.03
N LEU A 41 -1.98 31.20 32.60
CA LEU A 41 -1.50 30.34 31.51
C LEU A 41 -1.50 28.85 31.91
N ASP A 42 -1.16 28.51 33.15
CA ASP A 42 -1.19 27.12 33.64
C ASP A 42 -2.62 26.58 33.68
N PHE A 43 -3.58 27.34 34.21
CA PHE A 43 -5.00 26.97 34.13
C PHE A 43 -5.49 26.82 32.67
N SER A 44 -4.97 27.63 31.74
CA SER A 44 -5.28 27.51 30.30
C SER A 44 -4.71 26.22 29.69
N ARG A 45 -3.54 25.74 30.16
CA ARG A 45 -2.93 24.46 29.75
C ARG A 45 -3.73 23.27 30.28
N GLU A 46 -4.26 23.39 31.50
CA GLU A 46 -5.15 22.40 32.12
C GLU A 46 -6.60 22.44 31.60
N ALA A 47 -6.89 23.27 30.59
CA ALA A 47 -8.23 23.50 30.05
C ALA A 47 -9.27 24.02 31.06
N LYS A 48 -8.83 24.57 32.20
CA LYS A 48 -9.66 25.26 33.21
C LYS A 48 -9.87 26.72 32.79
N PHE A 49 -10.60 26.93 31.70
CA PHE A 49 -10.63 28.23 31.01
C PHE A 49 -11.24 29.38 31.82
N ASP A 50 -12.21 29.12 32.70
CA ASP A 50 -12.80 30.18 33.53
C ASP A 50 -11.83 30.65 34.62
N SER A 51 -11.11 29.71 35.25
CA SER A 51 -10.02 30.03 36.16
C SER A 51 -8.88 30.75 35.43
N ALA A 52 -8.54 30.32 34.22
CA ALA A 52 -7.54 30.99 33.38
C ALA A 52 -7.92 32.45 33.12
N LEU A 53 -9.17 32.70 32.68
CA LEU A 53 -9.68 34.06 32.44
C LEU A 53 -9.69 34.90 33.72
N PHE A 54 -10.06 34.31 34.86
CA PHE A 54 -10.07 35.00 36.15
C PHE A 54 -8.68 35.54 36.50
N TYR A 55 -7.66 34.67 36.46
CA TYR A 55 -6.29 35.06 36.81
C TYR A 55 -5.67 36.00 35.76
N LEU A 56 -5.88 35.75 34.46
CA LEU A 56 -5.36 36.62 33.42
C LEU A 56 -5.98 38.02 33.47
N LYS A 57 -7.28 38.16 33.74
CA LYS A 57 -7.95 39.47 33.85
C LYS A 57 -7.44 40.28 35.04
N LYS A 58 -7.02 39.65 36.14
CA LYS A 58 -6.38 40.33 37.28
C LYS A 58 -5.04 41.00 36.93
N THR A 59 -4.38 40.56 35.85
CA THR A 59 -3.09 41.13 35.44
C THR A 59 -3.23 42.51 34.76
N LEU A 60 -4.32 42.74 34.03
CA LEU A 60 -4.54 43.96 33.26
C LEU A 60 -4.45 45.25 34.10
N PRO A 61 -5.19 45.40 35.23
CA PRO A 61 -5.11 46.63 36.03
C PRO A 61 -3.73 46.82 36.68
N LEU A 62 -3.02 45.73 36.99
CA LEU A 62 -1.69 45.79 37.59
C LEU A 62 -0.64 46.29 36.59
N TYR A 63 -0.62 45.76 35.36
CA TYR A 63 0.28 46.23 34.31
C TYR A 63 -0.06 47.65 33.86
N TYR A 64 -1.35 48.01 33.80
CA TYR A 64 -1.79 49.37 33.48
C TYR A 64 -1.27 50.38 34.51
N LYS A 65 -1.39 50.07 35.82
CA LYS A 65 -0.98 50.96 36.91
C LYS A 65 0.52 51.30 36.88
N VAL A 66 1.35 50.38 36.40
CA VAL A 66 2.81 50.56 36.33
C VAL A 66 3.30 50.99 34.94
N GLY A 67 2.38 51.16 33.97
CA GLY A 67 2.72 51.56 32.60
C GLY A 67 3.47 50.50 31.78
N ASP A 68 3.39 49.21 32.16
CA ASP A 68 4.05 48.12 31.44
C ASP A 68 3.17 47.63 30.27
N TRP A 69 3.14 48.42 29.20
CA TRP A 69 2.28 48.18 28.04
C TRP A 69 2.63 46.89 27.28
N SER A 70 3.91 46.48 27.27
CA SER A 70 4.32 45.21 26.66
C SER A 70 3.65 44.02 27.35
N ASN A 71 3.73 43.95 28.68
CA ASN A 71 3.10 42.87 29.44
C ASN A 71 1.56 43.00 29.52
N TYR A 72 1.04 44.23 29.45
CA TYR A 72 -0.39 44.48 29.29
C TYR A 72 -0.96 43.81 28.02
N PHE A 73 -0.38 44.09 26.84
CA PHE A 73 -0.87 43.50 25.59
C PHE A 73 -0.58 42.00 25.46
N LYS A 74 0.50 41.49 26.10
CA LYS A 74 0.71 40.04 26.25
C LYS A 74 -0.43 39.40 27.05
N ALA A 75 -0.89 40.03 28.12
CA ALA A 75 -2.04 39.56 28.90
C ALA A 75 -3.34 39.61 28.11
N GLU A 76 -3.60 40.68 27.35
CA GLU A 76 -4.76 40.75 26.46
C GLU A 76 -4.75 39.64 25.40
N GLY A 77 -3.60 39.39 24.76
CA GLY A 77 -3.43 38.31 23.81
C GLY A 77 -3.67 36.93 24.44
N ALA A 78 -3.23 36.71 25.68
CA ALA A 78 -3.51 35.49 26.43
C ALA A 78 -5.01 35.31 26.71
N ILE A 79 -5.70 36.38 27.13
CA ILE A 79 -7.15 36.39 27.36
C ILE A 79 -7.89 36.06 26.05
N ALA A 80 -7.53 36.72 24.95
CA ALA A 80 -8.10 36.49 23.63
C ALA A 80 -7.88 35.04 23.16
N SER A 81 -6.69 34.47 23.40
CA SER A 81 -6.41 33.06 23.12
C SER A 81 -7.30 32.11 23.93
N VAL A 82 -7.59 32.40 25.20
CA VAL A 82 -8.52 31.59 26.00
C VAL A 82 -9.94 31.67 25.43
N PHE A 83 -10.40 32.85 25.02
CA PHE A 83 -11.70 33.00 24.35
C PHE A 83 -11.77 32.22 23.03
N LEU A 84 -10.69 32.22 22.23
CA LEU A 84 -10.60 31.38 21.03
C LEU A 84 -10.73 29.88 21.35
N LYS A 85 -10.09 29.41 22.43
CA LYS A 85 -10.20 28.01 22.87
C LYS A 85 -11.63 27.64 23.32
N LYS A 86 -12.38 28.60 23.86
CA LYS A 86 -13.81 28.46 24.21
C LYS A 86 -14.77 28.64 23.01
N ALA A 87 -14.25 28.88 21.81
CA ALA A 87 -15.04 29.24 20.62
C ALA A 87 -15.90 30.51 20.80
N GLN A 88 -15.52 31.41 21.71
CA GLN A 88 -16.16 32.70 21.94
C GLN A 88 -15.47 33.76 21.06
N TYR A 89 -15.76 33.71 19.75
CA TYR A 89 -15.02 34.47 18.74
C TYR A 89 -15.17 35.99 18.87
N ASP A 90 -16.35 36.50 19.24
CA ASP A 90 -16.57 37.95 19.39
C ASP A 90 -15.72 38.55 20.51
N SER A 91 -15.64 37.84 21.64
CA SER A 91 -14.78 38.24 22.75
C SER A 91 -13.30 38.17 22.35
N ALA A 92 -12.87 37.12 21.65
CA ALA A 92 -11.49 37.04 21.19
C ALA A 92 -11.13 38.18 20.22
N PHE A 93 -12.03 38.50 19.29
CA PHE A 93 -11.85 39.59 18.34
C PHE A 93 -11.74 40.94 19.06
N PHE A 94 -12.62 41.20 20.03
CA PHE A 94 -12.59 42.43 20.83
C PHE A 94 -11.21 42.69 21.45
N TYR A 95 -10.62 41.72 22.13
CA TYR A 95 -9.30 41.90 22.77
C TYR A 95 -8.18 42.07 21.75
N TYR A 96 -8.17 41.31 20.63
CA TYR A 96 -7.12 41.47 19.63
C TYR A 96 -7.22 42.77 18.83
N SER A 97 -8.43 43.19 18.45
CA SER A 97 -8.66 44.45 17.74
C SER A 97 -8.32 45.64 18.62
N ARG A 98 -8.74 45.63 19.90
CA ARG A 98 -8.35 46.66 20.87
C ARG A 98 -6.83 46.73 21.05
N ALA A 99 -6.16 45.58 21.17
CA ALA A 99 -4.70 45.55 21.27
C ALA A 99 -4.03 46.13 20.02
N LEU A 100 -4.57 45.86 18.83
CA LEU A 100 -4.08 46.38 17.56
C LEU A 100 -4.24 47.91 17.47
N ASP A 101 -5.38 48.45 17.89
CA ASP A 101 -5.70 49.88 17.81
C ASP A 101 -4.85 50.72 18.80
N LEU A 102 -4.53 50.16 19.97
CA LEU A 102 -3.81 50.87 21.03
C LEU A 102 -2.29 50.65 20.99
N ALA A 103 -1.80 49.59 20.34
CA ALA A 103 -0.38 49.24 20.35
C ALA A 103 0.51 50.32 19.70
N ASP A 104 0.07 50.93 18.61
CA ASP A 104 0.88 51.93 17.87
C ASP A 104 1.16 53.21 18.69
N SER A 105 0.30 53.55 19.67
CA SER A 105 0.45 54.74 20.52
C SER A 105 1.13 54.47 21.86
N LEU A 106 1.14 53.21 22.31
CA LEU A 106 1.59 52.82 23.65
C LEU A 106 2.86 51.95 23.67
N LEU A 107 3.25 51.36 22.54
CA LEU A 107 4.47 50.56 22.40
C LEU A 107 5.54 51.29 21.59
N ASP A 108 6.81 50.96 21.89
CA ASP A 108 7.92 51.34 21.02
C ASP A 108 7.78 50.65 19.65
N LYS A 109 8.11 51.36 18.57
CA LYS A 109 7.96 50.85 17.18
C LYS A 109 8.75 49.56 16.92
N ASN A 110 9.78 49.26 17.70
CA ASN A 110 10.60 48.06 17.59
C ASN A 110 10.17 46.95 18.57
N ASP A 111 9.10 47.15 19.36
CA ASP A 111 8.64 46.19 20.36
C ASP A 111 8.08 44.92 19.68
N LEU A 112 8.64 43.75 20.02
CA LEU A 112 8.21 42.46 19.49
C LEU A 112 6.81 42.02 19.96
N THR A 113 6.14 42.82 20.79
CA THR A 113 4.74 42.66 21.17
C THR A 113 3.81 42.88 19.97
N PHE A 114 4.20 43.69 18.97
CA PHE A 114 3.49 43.77 17.69
C PHE A 114 3.34 42.41 17.01
N VAL A 115 4.39 41.59 17.04
CA VAL A 115 4.39 40.23 16.50
C VAL A 115 3.38 39.35 17.24
N ILE A 116 3.24 39.52 18.55
CA ILE A 116 2.26 38.77 19.36
C ILE A 116 0.82 39.13 18.93
N ILE A 117 0.54 40.42 18.75
CA ILE A 117 -0.77 40.92 18.35
C ILE A 117 -1.11 40.43 16.94
N TYR A 118 -0.19 40.59 15.97
CA TYR A 118 -0.38 40.12 14.60
C TYR A 118 -0.55 38.60 14.55
N HIS A 119 0.28 37.83 15.23
CA HIS A 119 0.13 36.37 15.31
C HIS A 119 -1.20 35.96 15.96
N GLY A 120 -1.65 36.68 16.98
CA GLY A 120 -2.95 36.51 17.62
C GLY A 120 -4.12 36.72 16.67
N MET A 121 -4.11 37.81 15.90
CA MET A 121 -5.08 38.08 14.83
C MET A 121 -5.03 37.01 13.73
N GLY A 122 -3.83 36.57 13.35
CA GLY A 122 -3.65 35.44 12.45
C GLY A 122 -4.34 34.17 12.95
N ASN A 123 -4.21 33.86 14.25
CA ASN A 123 -4.89 32.72 14.87
C ASN A 123 -6.41 32.87 14.91
N TYR A 124 -6.93 34.07 15.18
CA TYR A 124 -8.36 34.36 15.12
C TYR A 124 -8.92 34.05 13.73
N PHE A 125 -8.35 34.67 12.69
CA PHE A 125 -8.80 34.45 11.31
C PHE A 125 -8.59 33.01 10.83
N PHE A 126 -7.53 32.34 11.30
CA PHE A 126 -7.31 30.92 11.00
C PHE A 126 -8.41 30.04 11.60
N ARG A 127 -8.88 30.34 12.81
CA ARG A 127 -9.96 29.60 13.50
C ARG A 127 -11.33 29.87 12.89
N THR A 128 -11.57 31.08 12.37
CA THR A 128 -12.81 31.43 11.65
C THR A 128 -12.76 31.10 10.15
N ASN A 129 -11.76 30.32 9.70
CA ASN A 129 -11.53 29.91 8.31
C ASN A 129 -11.33 31.06 7.29
N SER A 130 -10.99 32.26 7.77
CA SER A 130 -10.64 33.42 6.94
C SER A 130 -9.17 33.39 6.54
N PHE A 131 -8.78 32.42 5.71
CA PHE A 131 -7.37 32.10 5.45
C PHE A 131 -6.55 33.22 4.81
N ASP A 132 -7.14 34.07 3.99
CA ASP A 132 -6.43 35.21 3.38
C ASP A 132 -6.06 36.27 4.41
N GLN A 133 -6.98 36.60 5.32
CA GLN A 133 -6.72 37.50 6.45
C GLN A 133 -5.70 36.88 7.41
N ALA A 134 -5.84 35.59 7.73
CA ALA A 134 -4.87 34.87 8.55
C ALA A 134 -3.46 34.95 7.96
N ARG A 135 -3.34 34.71 6.64
CA ARG A 135 -2.06 34.80 5.92
C ARG A 135 -1.50 36.21 5.96
N TYR A 136 -2.33 37.24 5.78
CA TYR A 136 -1.92 38.63 5.87
C TYR A 136 -1.26 38.93 7.23
N TYR A 137 -1.93 38.59 8.33
CA TYR A 137 -1.41 38.88 9.67
C TYR A 137 -0.16 38.07 10.03
N TYR A 138 -0.08 36.77 9.68
CA TYR A 138 1.17 36.01 9.89
C TYR A 138 2.32 36.52 9.03
N THR A 139 2.04 36.96 7.79
CA THR A 139 3.07 37.58 6.93
C THR A 139 3.53 38.92 7.50
N LYS A 140 2.61 39.71 8.06
CA LYS A 140 2.93 40.97 8.76
C LYS A 140 3.83 40.72 9.97
N ALA A 141 3.50 39.71 10.79
CA ALA A 141 4.32 39.26 11.92
C ALA A 141 5.73 38.82 11.48
N LEU A 142 5.81 38.00 10.44
CA LEU A 142 7.06 37.52 9.84
C LEU A 142 7.95 38.66 9.36
N ASN A 143 7.39 39.58 8.57
CA ASN A 143 8.13 40.73 8.03
C ASN A 143 8.62 41.66 9.14
N PHE A 144 7.81 41.88 10.17
CA PHE A 144 8.20 42.67 11.34
C PHE A 144 9.42 42.05 12.04
N ILE A 145 9.44 40.74 12.25
CA ILE A 145 10.60 40.05 12.84
C ILE A 145 11.85 40.21 11.96
N ILE A 146 11.71 39.94 10.65
CA ILE A 146 12.85 40.00 9.71
C ILE A 146 13.46 41.39 9.68
N GLN A 147 12.63 42.44 9.67
CA GLN A 147 13.08 43.83 9.64
C GLN A 147 13.86 44.24 10.90
N HIS A 148 13.44 43.79 12.09
CA HIS A 148 13.99 44.29 13.37
C HIS A 148 14.98 43.34 14.04
N LYS A 149 14.98 42.04 13.71
CA LYS A 149 15.84 41.01 14.35
C LYS A 149 16.64 40.17 13.34
N GLY A 150 16.42 40.35 12.04
CA GLY A 150 17.12 39.59 10.99
C GLY A 150 16.50 38.23 10.68
N LYS A 151 16.97 37.61 9.60
CA LYS A 151 16.36 36.40 8.98
C LYS A 151 16.59 35.10 9.75
N ASP A 152 17.52 35.08 10.69
CA ASP A 152 17.88 33.89 11.46
C ASP A 152 17.19 33.81 12.84
N PHE A 153 16.38 34.83 13.20
CA PHE A 153 15.75 34.89 14.52
C PHE A 153 14.81 33.69 14.77
N PRO A 154 14.96 32.90 15.86
CA PRO A 154 14.25 31.62 16.04
C PRO A 154 12.72 31.68 15.95
N ARG A 155 12.12 32.85 16.27
CA ARG A 155 10.65 33.05 16.23
C ARG A 155 10.09 33.09 14.80
N ILE A 156 10.93 33.32 13.79
CA ILE A 156 10.53 33.25 12.37
C ILE A 156 9.93 31.87 12.03
N ALA A 157 10.45 30.82 12.65
CA ALA A 157 9.93 29.47 12.45
C ALA A 157 8.51 29.27 12.98
N ASP A 158 8.08 30.01 14.02
CA ASP A 158 6.69 29.98 14.49
C ASP A 158 5.74 30.50 13.39
N GLU A 159 6.14 31.57 12.69
CA GLU A 159 5.35 32.15 11.59
C GLU A 159 5.38 31.27 10.33
N TYR A 160 6.53 30.65 10.01
CA TYR A 160 6.58 29.65 8.93
C TYR A 160 5.73 28.42 9.24
N LEU A 161 5.68 27.95 10.49
CA LEU A 161 4.79 26.87 10.90
C LEU A 161 3.31 27.28 10.70
N ALA A 162 2.94 28.50 11.08
CA ALA A 162 1.57 29.02 10.92
C ALA A 162 1.18 29.17 9.44
N LEU A 163 2.06 29.73 8.61
CA LEU A 163 1.85 29.83 7.16
C LEU A 163 1.76 28.45 6.50
N GLY A 164 2.61 27.51 6.91
CA GLY A 164 2.53 26.11 6.48
C GLY A 164 1.17 25.48 6.83
N ALA A 165 0.68 25.71 8.04
CA ALA A 165 -0.63 25.22 8.47
C ALA A 165 -1.80 25.84 7.66
N ILE A 166 -1.71 27.11 7.26
CA ILE A 166 -2.66 27.72 6.33
C ILE A 166 -2.65 26.98 5.00
N TYR A 167 -1.48 26.83 4.37
CA TYR A 167 -1.38 26.16 3.09
C TYR A 167 -1.86 24.71 3.16
N TYR A 168 -1.59 24.01 4.26
CA TYR A 168 -2.14 22.70 4.55
C TYR A 168 -3.67 22.73 4.60
N LYS A 169 -4.26 23.66 5.37
CA LYS A 169 -5.73 23.82 5.43
C LYS A 169 -6.35 24.17 4.09
N MET A 170 -5.63 24.87 3.22
CA MET A 170 -6.05 25.17 1.84
C MET A 170 -5.86 24.00 0.86
N GLY A 171 -5.31 22.85 1.29
CA GLY A 171 -5.02 21.71 0.42
C GLY A 171 -3.75 21.88 -0.44
N LYS A 172 -2.97 22.94 -0.21
CA LYS A 172 -1.74 23.24 -0.95
C LYS A 172 -0.53 22.58 -0.27
N TYR A 173 -0.53 21.26 -0.19
CA TYR A 173 0.41 20.48 0.62
C TYR A 173 1.89 20.70 0.24
N GLN A 174 2.21 20.83 -1.05
CA GLN A 174 3.59 21.10 -1.47
C GLN A 174 4.09 22.47 -1.00
N LYS A 175 3.23 23.49 -1.00
CA LYS A 175 3.57 24.81 -0.44
C LYS A 175 3.71 24.73 1.08
N ALA A 176 2.83 23.97 1.75
CA ALA A 176 2.91 23.73 3.18
C ALA A 176 4.25 23.09 3.58
N LEU A 177 4.67 22.04 2.86
CA LEU A 177 5.96 21.37 3.05
C LEU A 177 7.15 22.33 2.95
N ASN A 178 7.13 23.26 1.99
CA ASN A 178 8.19 24.26 1.85
C ASN A 178 8.30 25.15 3.11
N TYR A 179 7.16 25.64 3.62
CA TYR A 179 7.15 26.44 4.84
C TYR A 179 7.57 25.63 6.08
N PHE A 180 7.13 24.38 6.21
CA PHE A 180 7.57 23.51 7.30
C PHE A 180 9.07 23.22 7.25
N ARG A 181 9.67 23.03 6.07
CA ARG A 181 11.13 22.86 5.91
C ARG A 181 11.90 24.15 6.25
N LYS A 182 11.34 25.33 5.96
CA LYS A 182 11.93 26.60 6.40
C LYS A 182 11.91 26.72 7.94
N ALA A 183 10.81 26.33 8.58
CA ALA A 183 10.72 26.29 10.04
C ALA A 183 11.72 25.29 10.64
N GLU A 184 11.83 24.09 10.05
CA GLU A 184 12.83 23.08 10.42
C GLU A 184 14.24 23.66 10.37
N HIS A 185 14.63 24.28 9.26
CA HIS A 185 15.97 24.82 9.07
C HIS A 185 16.34 25.84 10.16
N ILE A 186 15.45 26.79 10.44
CA ILE A 186 15.68 27.83 11.45
C ILE A 186 15.80 27.22 12.85
N TRP A 187 14.91 26.29 13.23
CA TRP A 187 14.97 25.67 14.56
C TRP A 187 16.13 24.70 14.73
N LYS A 188 16.49 23.91 13.72
CA LYS A 188 17.68 23.04 13.80
C LYS A 188 18.96 23.86 13.97
N LYS A 189 19.12 24.94 13.18
CA LYS A 189 20.28 25.84 13.26
C LYS A 189 20.42 26.51 14.63
N ASN A 190 19.31 26.93 15.25
CA ASN A 190 19.35 27.75 16.48
C ASN A 190 19.16 26.96 17.79
N LEU A 191 18.43 25.84 17.76
CA LEU A 191 18.00 25.11 18.96
C LEU A 191 18.54 23.66 19.01
N GLY A 192 19.15 23.19 17.91
CA GLY A 192 19.65 21.82 17.78
C GLY A 192 18.59 20.81 17.35
N ASP A 193 19.04 19.62 16.97
CA ASP A 193 18.26 18.59 16.26
C ASP A 193 17.23 17.85 17.12
N LEU A 194 17.35 17.93 18.45
CA LEU A 194 16.49 17.24 19.41
C LEU A 194 15.53 18.17 20.14
N HIS A 195 15.45 19.45 19.76
CA HIS A 195 14.59 20.40 20.45
C HIS A 195 13.10 20.04 20.29
N PRO A 196 12.27 20.06 21.36
CA PRO A 196 10.87 19.65 21.30
C PRO A 196 10.03 20.38 20.25
N LYS A 197 10.36 21.63 19.91
CA LYS A 197 9.66 22.38 18.85
C LYS A 197 9.73 21.71 17.47
N LEU A 198 10.79 20.95 17.18
CA LEU A 198 10.92 20.20 15.92
C LEU A 198 9.86 19.11 15.79
N SER A 199 9.34 18.57 16.91
CA SER A 199 8.25 17.60 16.86
C SER A 199 7.03 18.14 16.12
N PHE A 200 6.63 19.41 16.34
CA PHE A 200 5.49 20.03 15.65
C PHE A 200 5.72 20.13 14.14
N VAL A 201 6.95 20.43 13.73
CA VAL A 201 7.33 20.48 12.31
C VAL A 201 7.19 19.09 11.69
N TYR A 202 7.78 18.07 12.30
CA TYR A 202 7.72 16.71 11.80
C TYR A 202 6.31 16.14 11.81
N GLY A 203 5.50 16.41 12.83
CA GLY A 203 4.09 16.03 12.84
C GLY A 203 3.30 16.66 11.67
N ASN A 204 3.54 17.94 11.36
CA ASN A 204 2.87 18.60 10.24
C ASN A 204 3.39 18.19 8.86
N ILE A 205 4.69 17.88 8.74
CA ILE A 205 5.25 17.26 7.53
C ILE A 205 4.64 15.87 7.34
N GLY A 206 4.52 15.08 8.42
CA GLY A 206 3.82 13.80 8.42
C GLY A 206 2.37 13.93 7.94
N ASN A 207 1.64 14.93 8.44
CA ASN A 207 0.29 15.25 7.95
C ASN A 207 0.27 15.53 6.44
N CYS A 208 1.19 16.35 5.93
CA CYS A 208 1.27 16.65 4.50
C CYS A 208 1.49 15.39 3.66
N TYR A 209 2.45 14.56 4.06
CA TYR A 209 2.72 13.30 3.35
C TYR A 209 1.53 12.34 3.43
N SER A 210 0.80 12.31 4.55
CA SER A 210 -0.39 11.48 4.73
C SER A 210 -1.54 11.92 3.82
N GLU A 211 -1.71 13.23 3.58
CA GLU A 211 -2.71 13.77 2.65
C GLU A 211 -2.30 13.61 1.18
N LEU A 212 -0.99 13.54 0.90
CA LEU A 212 -0.46 13.24 -0.42
C LEU A 212 -0.48 11.73 -0.76
N GLY A 213 -1.02 10.88 0.13
CA GLY A 213 -1.03 9.42 -0.03
C GLY A 213 0.34 8.75 0.21
N MET A 214 1.36 9.51 0.59
CA MET A 214 2.70 9.04 0.88
C MET A 214 2.78 8.50 2.33
N ASN A 215 2.02 7.45 2.62
CA ASN A 215 1.78 6.93 3.97
C ASN A 215 3.07 6.53 4.70
N GLU A 216 4.04 5.92 4.02
CA GLU A 216 5.30 5.58 4.66
C GLU A 216 6.12 6.80 5.08
N LEU A 217 6.25 7.80 4.19
CA LEU A 217 6.91 9.06 4.56
C LEU A 217 6.21 9.71 5.76
N ALA A 218 4.87 9.68 5.77
CA ALA A 218 4.09 10.18 6.88
C ALA A 218 4.42 9.44 8.20
N LEU A 219 4.37 8.10 8.20
CA LEU A 219 4.69 7.25 9.35
C LEU A 219 6.04 7.61 9.96
N ARG A 220 7.03 7.85 9.11
CA ARG A 220 8.40 8.12 9.50
C ARG A 220 8.59 9.48 10.13
N TYR A 221 7.96 10.50 9.57
CA TYR A 221 7.93 11.82 10.19
C TYR A 221 7.16 11.80 11.52
N TYR A 222 6.14 10.94 11.66
CA TYR A 222 5.50 10.71 12.96
C TYR A 222 6.40 9.94 13.94
N GLN A 223 7.18 8.96 13.51
CA GLN A 223 8.18 8.28 14.35
C GLN A 223 9.29 9.26 14.80
N ARG A 224 9.73 10.16 13.93
CA ARG A 224 10.69 11.23 14.29
C ARG A 224 10.08 12.23 15.27
N ASN A 225 8.82 12.60 15.08
CA ASN A 225 8.07 13.38 16.05
C ASN A 225 8.02 12.67 17.41
N HIS A 226 7.64 11.40 17.44
CA HIS A 226 7.51 10.62 18.67
C HIS A 226 8.84 10.40 19.39
N SER A 227 9.93 10.09 18.68
CA SER A 227 11.26 9.91 19.28
C SER A 227 11.77 11.18 19.96
N ILE A 228 11.61 12.35 19.33
CA ILE A 228 11.95 13.64 19.95
C ILE A 228 11.12 13.84 21.23
N LEU A 229 9.83 13.55 21.18
CA LEU A 229 8.97 13.69 22.37
C LEU A 229 9.38 12.71 23.48
N LYS A 230 9.65 11.45 23.15
CA LYS A 230 10.11 10.42 24.09
C LYS A 230 11.42 10.81 24.76
N MET A 231 12.40 11.31 24.01
CA MET A 231 13.70 11.75 24.56
C MET A 231 13.58 12.95 25.50
N ASN A 232 12.67 13.88 25.22
CA ASN A 232 12.54 15.11 26.01
C ASN A 232 11.60 14.99 27.21
N TYR A 233 10.57 14.15 27.12
CA TYR A 233 9.50 14.09 28.10
C TYR A 233 9.34 12.73 28.77
N GLY A 234 9.99 11.69 28.26
CA GLY A 234 9.84 10.30 28.73
C GLY A 234 8.66 9.58 28.07
N GLU A 235 8.65 8.25 28.21
CA GLU A 235 7.76 7.33 27.48
C GLU A 235 6.27 7.51 27.82
N ASN A 236 5.95 7.63 29.11
CA ASN A 236 4.57 7.73 29.59
C ASN A 236 4.04 9.17 29.65
N ASN A 237 4.82 10.15 29.18
CA ASN A 237 4.35 11.53 29.17
C ASN A 237 3.20 11.71 28.18
N PRO A 238 2.13 12.43 28.53
CA PRO A 238 1.01 12.60 27.63
C PRO A 238 1.36 13.22 26.26
N GLN A 239 2.37 14.09 26.19
CA GLN A 239 2.83 14.64 24.91
C GLN A 239 3.49 13.56 24.04
N THR A 240 4.32 12.70 24.63
CA THR A 240 4.93 11.54 23.94
C THR A 240 3.88 10.60 23.39
N LEU A 241 2.85 10.31 24.19
CA LEU A 241 1.72 9.47 23.80
C LEU A 241 0.88 10.12 22.69
N LEU A 242 0.70 11.44 22.68
CA LEU A 242 0.03 12.16 21.58
C LEU A 242 0.81 12.05 20.26
N GLY A 243 2.14 11.95 20.29
CA GLY A 243 2.96 11.72 19.10
C GLY A 243 2.64 10.41 18.36
N LEU A 244 2.09 9.42 19.07
CA LEU A 244 1.69 8.13 18.49
C LEU A 244 0.41 8.22 17.63
N PHE A 245 -0.39 9.29 17.74
CA PHE A 245 -1.63 9.43 16.96
C PHE A 245 -1.40 9.44 15.46
N GLY A 246 -0.33 10.10 15.01
CA GLY A 246 0.04 10.11 13.60
C GLY A 246 0.38 8.71 13.10
N ILE A 247 1.12 7.94 13.91
CA ILE A 247 1.49 6.54 13.64
C ILE A 247 0.25 5.66 13.55
N THR A 248 -0.64 5.72 14.55
CA THR A 248 -1.92 4.99 14.55
C THR A 248 -2.74 5.30 13.30
N THR A 249 -2.78 6.57 12.89
CA THR A 249 -3.53 6.99 11.71
C THR A 249 -2.98 6.37 10.43
N ILE A 250 -1.66 6.24 10.33
CA ILE A 250 -1.06 5.59 9.16
C ILE A 250 -1.35 4.09 9.16
N TYR A 251 -1.12 3.38 10.27
CA TYR A 251 -1.45 1.96 10.34
C TYR A 251 -2.91 1.67 9.96
N ALA A 252 -3.83 2.50 10.44
CA ALA A 252 -5.23 2.37 10.06
C ALA A 252 -5.52 2.76 8.59
N LYS A 253 -4.74 3.65 7.97
CA LYS A 253 -4.86 3.97 6.54
C LYS A 253 -4.26 2.88 5.64
N THR A 254 -3.22 2.18 6.09
CA THR A 254 -2.55 1.10 5.35
C THR A 254 -3.26 -0.25 5.50
N GLY A 255 -4.19 -0.37 6.44
CA GLY A 255 -4.96 -1.59 6.71
C GLY A 255 -4.42 -2.42 7.87
N ASP A 256 -3.35 -1.95 8.54
CA ASP A 256 -2.73 -2.57 9.71
C ASP A 256 -3.52 -2.26 10.99
N TYR A 257 -4.80 -2.64 10.99
CA TYR A 257 -5.75 -2.26 12.04
C TYR A 257 -5.39 -2.82 13.42
N GLU A 258 -4.78 -4.01 13.47
CA GLU A 258 -4.33 -4.62 14.72
C GLU A 258 -3.22 -3.81 15.39
N GLU A 259 -2.23 -3.34 14.63
CA GLU A 259 -1.16 -2.47 15.14
C GLU A 259 -1.71 -1.12 15.60
N ALA A 260 -2.65 -0.55 14.83
CA ALA A 260 -3.34 0.67 15.25
C ALA A 260 -4.08 0.48 16.59
N LEU A 261 -4.78 -0.65 16.77
CA LEU A 261 -5.47 -0.96 18.03
C LEU A 261 -4.51 -1.22 19.18
N LYS A 262 -3.40 -1.94 18.97
CA LYS A 262 -2.36 -2.17 20.01
C LYS A 262 -1.84 -0.86 20.59
N ILE A 263 -1.57 0.12 19.71
CA ILE A 263 -1.12 1.45 20.14
C ILE A 263 -2.22 2.15 20.95
N LEU A 264 -3.47 2.14 20.47
CA LEU A 264 -4.56 2.83 21.14
C LEU A 264 -4.92 2.21 22.50
N THR A 265 -4.87 0.88 22.63
CA THR A 265 -5.09 0.18 23.90
C THR A 265 -3.97 0.44 24.90
N TYR A 266 -2.73 0.64 24.44
CA TYR A 266 -1.61 1.08 25.28
C TYR A 266 -1.76 2.54 25.75
N ILE A 267 -2.17 3.46 24.88
CA ILE A 267 -2.25 4.90 25.22
C ILE A 267 -3.43 5.22 26.15
N LEU A 268 -4.59 4.57 25.96
CA LEU A 268 -5.83 4.89 26.66
C LEU A 268 -5.71 4.97 28.19
N PRO A 269 -5.23 3.92 28.90
CA PRO A 269 -5.15 3.95 30.36
C PRO A 269 -4.19 5.03 30.89
N ASN A 270 -3.09 5.28 30.18
CA ASN A 270 -2.10 6.29 30.58
C ASN A 270 -2.64 7.72 30.47
N ILE A 271 -3.38 7.99 29.39
CA ILE A 271 -4.04 9.29 29.18
C ILE A 271 -5.24 9.46 30.13
N GLU A 272 -6.01 8.39 30.38
CA GLU A 272 -7.08 8.41 31.38
C GLU A 272 -6.55 8.70 32.79
N ASN A 273 -5.41 8.12 33.17
CA ASN A 273 -4.78 8.39 34.47
C ASN A 273 -4.25 9.82 34.58
N SER A 274 -3.65 10.34 33.50
CA SER A 274 -3.02 11.67 33.50
C SER A 274 -4.03 12.82 33.46
N TYR A 275 -5.11 12.68 32.68
CA TYR A 275 -6.06 13.76 32.41
C TYR A 275 -7.51 13.45 32.80
N GLY A 276 -7.81 12.21 33.16
CA GLY A 276 -9.16 11.76 33.47
C GLY A 276 -9.96 11.28 32.26
N LYS A 277 -11.00 10.48 32.54
CA LYS A 277 -11.88 9.88 31.52
C LYS A 277 -12.68 10.89 30.69
N GLN A 278 -12.87 12.09 31.22
CA GLN A 278 -13.65 13.17 30.59
C GLN A 278 -12.78 14.08 29.72
N HIS A 279 -11.46 13.87 29.68
CA HIS A 279 -10.58 14.76 28.92
C HIS A 279 -10.80 14.65 27.40
N PRO A 280 -10.77 15.76 26.64
CA PRO A 280 -10.82 15.75 25.18
C PRO A 280 -9.88 14.78 24.46
N PHE A 281 -8.68 14.55 25.02
CA PHE A 281 -7.74 13.59 24.45
C PHE A 281 -8.19 12.16 24.65
N THR A 282 -8.74 11.80 25.82
CA THR A 282 -9.36 10.49 26.05
C THR A 282 -10.46 10.21 25.03
N ILE A 283 -11.34 11.19 24.80
CA ILE A 283 -12.40 11.08 23.79
C ILE A 283 -11.81 10.90 22.37
N SER A 284 -10.69 11.56 22.06
CA SER A 284 -10.03 11.44 20.76
C SER A 284 -9.43 10.04 20.54
N ILE A 285 -8.87 9.42 21.58
CA ILE A 285 -8.38 8.03 21.54
C ILE A 285 -9.55 7.08 21.28
N LEU A 286 -10.63 7.21 22.06
CA LEU A 286 -11.82 6.38 21.90
C LEU A 286 -12.43 6.54 20.50
N ASN A 287 -12.47 7.77 19.96
CA ASN A 287 -12.93 8.01 18.59
C ASN A 287 -12.07 7.31 17.54
N ASN A 288 -10.74 7.37 17.69
CA ASN A 288 -9.84 6.67 16.78
C ASN A 288 -10.00 5.15 16.91
N MET A 289 -10.16 4.61 18.12
CA MET A 289 -10.45 3.18 18.33
C MET A 289 -11.75 2.76 17.64
N ALA A 290 -12.83 3.53 17.82
CA ALA A 290 -14.11 3.24 17.18
C ALA A 290 -14.01 3.27 15.64
N ASN A 291 -13.28 4.24 15.09
CA ASN A 291 -13.02 4.30 13.64
C ASN A 291 -12.20 3.10 13.14
N VAL A 292 -11.19 2.66 13.88
CA VAL A 292 -10.39 1.48 13.50
C VAL A 292 -11.25 0.22 13.54
N TYR A 293 -12.06 0.02 14.59
CA TYR A 293 -13.02 -1.09 14.62
C TYR A 293 -14.01 -1.03 13.47
N ALA A 294 -14.46 0.16 13.07
CA ALA A 294 -15.34 0.33 11.92
C ALA A 294 -14.68 -0.05 10.60
N LEU A 295 -13.39 0.27 10.43
CA LEU A 295 -12.60 -0.10 9.25
C LEU A 295 -12.30 -1.61 9.19
N MET A 296 -12.26 -2.29 10.34
CA MET A 296 -12.23 -3.75 10.45
C MET A 296 -13.60 -4.42 10.23
N GLU A 297 -14.63 -3.65 9.89
CA GLU A 297 -16.03 -4.09 9.81
C GLU A 297 -16.59 -4.64 11.15
N ASN A 298 -15.90 -4.40 12.27
CA ASN A 298 -16.36 -4.73 13.61
C ASN A 298 -17.27 -3.63 14.15
N TYR A 299 -18.44 -3.49 13.52
CA TYR A 299 -19.38 -2.42 13.80
C TYR A 299 -19.96 -2.47 15.23
N ILE A 300 -20.01 -3.66 15.85
CA ILE A 300 -20.52 -3.84 17.22
C ILE A 300 -19.63 -3.13 18.24
N GLN A 301 -18.30 -3.32 18.15
CA GLN A 301 -17.37 -2.64 19.06
C GLN A 301 -17.31 -1.14 18.79
N ALA A 302 -17.33 -0.72 17.53
CA ALA A 302 -17.38 0.69 17.17
C ALA A 302 -18.63 1.38 17.74
N GLU A 303 -19.81 0.75 17.62
CA GLU A 303 -21.07 1.25 18.19
C GLU A 303 -20.96 1.43 19.72
N LYS A 304 -20.44 0.42 20.43
CA LYS A 304 -20.27 0.46 21.88
C LYS A 304 -19.42 1.65 22.31
N ILE A 305 -18.29 1.88 21.63
CA ILE A 305 -17.38 2.99 21.97
C ILE A 305 -18.02 4.35 21.65
N PHE A 306 -18.67 4.53 20.49
CA PHE A 306 -19.35 5.79 20.18
C PHE A 306 -20.47 6.11 21.19
N ARG A 307 -21.22 5.10 21.65
CA ARG A 307 -22.22 5.28 22.71
C ARG A 307 -21.59 5.70 24.05
N GLN A 308 -20.44 5.14 24.40
CA GLN A 308 -19.66 5.55 25.57
C GLN A 308 -19.21 7.01 25.45
N ILE A 309 -18.66 7.43 24.31
CA ILE A 309 -18.23 8.80 24.06
C ILE A 309 -19.38 9.78 24.22
N LEU A 310 -20.53 9.48 23.60
CA LEU A 310 -21.72 10.34 23.67
C LEU A 310 -22.24 10.46 25.10
N SER A 311 -22.15 9.41 25.93
CA SER A 311 -22.49 9.46 27.35
C SER A 311 -21.56 10.39 28.15
N ILE A 312 -20.26 10.37 27.86
CA ILE A 312 -19.27 11.27 28.48
C ILE A 312 -19.55 12.72 28.08
N GLU A 313 -19.71 12.98 26.78
CA GLU A 313 -19.95 14.34 26.26
C GLU A 313 -21.27 14.93 26.75
N LYS A 314 -22.31 14.09 26.90
CA LYS A 314 -23.61 14.49 27.47
C LYS A 314 -23.45 15.10 28.86
N LYS A 315 -22.58 14.52 29.70
CA LYS A 315 -22.32 14.98 31.08
C LYS A 315 -21.49 16.27 31.13
N MET A 316 -20.59 16.49 30.17
CA MET A 316 -19.65 17.61 30.19
C MET A 316 -20.21 18.92 29.64
N TYR A 317 -21.03 18.87 28.60
CA TYR A 317 -21.33 20.06 27.78
C TYR A 317 -22.82 20.42 27.72
N ASN A 318 -23.61 20.00 28.73
CA ASN A 318 -25.07 20.23 28.80
C ASN A 318 -25.77 20.03 27.43
N ASN A 319 -25.40 18.93 26.74
CA ASN A 319 -25.96 18.46 25.47
C ASN A 319 -25.64 19.23 24.17
N LYS A 320 -24.74 20.24 24.14
CA LYS A 320 -24.53 21.04 22.91
C LYS A 320 -23.08 21.39 22.63
N ASN A 321 -22.40 20.62 21.78
CA ASN A 321 -21.13 21.02 21.16
C ASN A 321 -20.90 20.34 19.78
N LEU A 322 -19.92 20.85 19.02
CA LEU A 322 -19.61 20.32 17.68
C LEU A 322 -19.00 18.92 17.67
N ARG A 323 -18.30 18.53 18.74
CA ARG A 323 -17.68 17.19 18.85
C ARG A 323 -18.76 16.11 18.98
N MET A 324 -19.74 16.35 19.84
CA MET A 324 -20.93 15.53 20.05
C MET A 324 -21.73 15.39 18.75
N ALA A 325 -21.93 16.48 18.00
CA ALA A 325 -22.59 16.39 16.70
C ALA A 325 -21.83 15.54 15.68
N ASN A 326 -20.48 15.61 15.67
CA ASN A 326 -19.67 14.72 14.82
C ASN A 326 -19.75 13.26 15.27
N ASN A 327 -19.76 12.99 16.57
CA ASN A 327 -19.87 11.63 17.10
C ASN A 327 -21.26 11.03 16.83
N TRP A 328 -22.34 11.82 16.88
CA TRP A 328 -23.66 11.40 16.40
C TRP A 328 -23.64 11.02 14.91
N ALA A 329 -22.99 11.83 14.07
CA ALA A 329 -22.85 11.51 12.64
C ALA A 329 -21.97 10.27 12.40
N ASN A 330 -20.91 10.05 13.19
CA ASN A 330 -20.10 8.84 13.10
C ASN A 330 -20.89 7.60 13.53
N LEU A 331 -21.65 7.69 14.61
CA LEU A 331 -22.55 6.62 15.03
C LEU A 331 -23.59 6.32 13.94
N ALA A 332 -24.18 7.34 13.31
CA ALA A 332 -25.07 7.17 12.17
C ALA A 332 -24.41 6.43 10.99
N ASN A 333 -23.14 6.73 10.69
CA ASN A 333 -22.38 5.97 9.69
C ASN A 333 -22.23 4.49 10.09
N ILE A 334 -22.06 4.17 11.38
CA ILE A 334 -21.98 2.78 11.84
C ILE A 334 -23.30 2.05 11.59
N TYR A 335 -24.43 2.65 11.94
CA TYR A 335 -25.75 2.09 11.62
C TYR A 335 -25.96 1.92 10.11
N HIS A 336 -25.50 2.88 9.31
CA HIS A 336 -25.55 2.78 7.85
C HIS A 336 -24.78 1.56 7.33
N MET A 337 -23.55 1.34 7.82
CA MET A 337 -22.74 0.19 7.40
C MET A 337 -23.32 -1.16 7.86
N GLN A 338 -24.09 -1.18 8.95
CA GLN A 338 -24.87 -2.33 9.40
C GLN A 338 -26.20 -2.52 8.63
N ALA A 339 -26.46 -1.72 7.57
CA ALA A 339 -27.73 -1.66 6.84
C ALA A 339 -28.96 -1.26 7.68
N ARG A 340 -28.76 -0.66 8.86
CA ARG A 340 -29.80 -0.15 9.77
C ARG A 340 -30.12 1.30 9.46
N TYR A 341 -30.70 1.53 8.28
CA TYR A 341 -30.79 2.86 7.68
C TYR A 341 -31.71 3.84 8.42
N THR A 342 -32.82 3.36 9.01
CA THR A 342 -33.75 4.20 9.78
C THR A 342 -33.08 4.81 11.01
N GLU A 343 -32.36 3.99 11.78
CA GLU A 343 -31.58 4.43 12.94
C GLU A 343 -30.46 5.39 12.53
N ALA A 344 -29.77 5.12 11.42
CA ALA A 344 -28.76 6.03 10.87
C ALA A 344 -29.36 7.43 10.61
N LEU A 345 -30.52 7.51 9.95
CA LEU A 345 -31.20 8.77 9.66
C LEU A 345 -31.58 9.54 10.93
N ASP A 346 -32.01 8.85 11.99
CA ASP A 346 -32.35 9.49 13.26
C ASP A 346 -31.13 10.11 13.94
N PHE A 347 -29.98 9.44 13.91
CA PHE A 347 -28.74 9.99 14.45
C PHE A 347 -28.17 11.13 13.59
N TYR A 348 -28.32 11.07 12.25
CA TYR A 348 -27.99 12.20 11.38
C TYR A 348 -28.86 13.43 11.69
N LYS A 349 -30.17 13.26 11.93
CA LYS A 349 -31.07 14.36 12.33
C LYS A 349 -30.63 14.99 13.67
N LYS A 350 -30.23 14.19 14.66
CA LYS A 350 -29.68 14.69 15.94
C LYS A 350 -28.41 15.52 15.72
N ALA A 351 -27.49 15.05 14.86
CA ALA A 351 -26.29 15.79 14.49
C ALA A 351 -26.63 17.10 13.76
N LEU A 352 -27.63 17.09 12.88
CA LEU A 352 -28.08 18.24 12.10
C LEU A 352 -28.52 19.40 13.01
N VAL A 353 -29.39 19.11 13.98
CA VAL A 353 -29.96 20.13 14.89
C VAL A 353 -28.85 20.88 15.63
N ILE A 354 -27.89 20.15 16.22
CA ILE A 354 -26.78 20.77 16.95
C ILE A 354 -25.88 21.59 16.00
N LYS A 355 -25.62 21.09 14.78
CA LYS A 355 -24.77 21.82 13.82
C LYS A 355 -25.45 23.09 13.30
N GLN A 356 -26.75 23.05 13.02
CA GLN A 356 -27.50 24.23 12.60
C GLN A 356 -27.54 25.30 13.71
N GLU A 357 -27.74 24.88 14.96
CA GLU A 357 -27.75 25.80 16.10
C GLU A 357 -26.37 26.46 16.32
N LEU A 358 -25.27 25.72 16.19
CA LEU A 358 -23.93 26.22 16.51
C LEU A 358 -23.20 26.90 15.34
N LEU A 359 -23.49 26.53 14.10
CA LEU A 359 -22.75 26.99 12.91
C LEU A 359 -23.60 27.83 11.96
N GLY A 360 -24.92 27.85 12.15
CA GLY A 360 -25.88 28.34 11.17
C GLY A 360 -26.23 27.29 10.11
N ALA A 361 -27.39 27.47 9.46
CA ALA A 361 -27.95 26.49 8.53
C ALA A 361 -27.13 26.27 7.25
N ASP A 362 -26.37 27.29 6.83
CA ASP A 362 -25.62 27.29 5.56
C ASP A 362 -24.13 26.93 5.75
N HIS A 363 -23.75 26.33 6.88
CA HIS A 363 -22.34 25.99 7.11
C HIS A 363 -21.91 24.74 6.32
N PRO A 364 -20.75 24.73 5.61
CA PRO A 364 -20.36 23.62 4.72
C PRO A 364 -20.12 22.28 5.43
N ASN A 365 -19.84 22.31 6.72
CA ASN A 365 -19.76 21.10 7.54
C ASN A 365 -21.08 20.30 7.51
N ILE A 366 -22.24 20.98 7.48
CA ILE A 366 -23.56 20.34 7.42
C ILE A 366 -23.74 19.58 6.10
N ALA A 367 -23.41 20.22 4.98
CA ALA A 367 -23.49 19.65 3.64
C ALA A 367 -22.77 18.29 3.55
N ASN A 368 -21.52 18.25 4.01
CA ASN A 368 -20.66 17.07 3.84
C ASN A 368 -20.91 15.96 4.86
N THR A 369 -21.10 16.33 6.13
CA THR A 369 -21.13 15.33 7.22
C THR A 369 -22.53 14.82 7.52
N VAL A 370 -23.57 15.54 7.07
CA VAL A 370 -24.96 15.20 7.34
C VAL A 370 -25.75 15.02 6.05
N TYR A 371 -25.93 16.06 5.23
CA TYR A 371 -26.80 15.98 4.05
C TYR A 371 -26.34 14.95 3.01
N ASN A 372 -25.06 14.96 2.62
CA ASN A 372 -24.53 13.94 1.70
C ASN A 372 -24.67 12.52 2.28
N ASN A 373 -24.39 12.30 3.57
CA ASN A 373 -24.49 10.98 4.18
C ASN A 373 -25.96 10.50 4.32
N MET A 374 -26.89 11.41 4.62
CA MET A 374 -28.33 11.12 4.58
C MET A 374 -28.74 10.75 3.16
N ALA A 375 -28.31 11.50 2.15
CA ALA A 375 -28.61 11.21 0.75
C ALA A 375 -28.09 9.83 0.31
N ILE A 376 -26.86 9.47 0.68
CA ILE A 376 -26.30 8.13 0.45
C ILE A 376 -27.15 7.05 1.16
N THR A 377 -27.60 7.32 2.38
CA THR A 377 -28.45 6.40 3.15
C THR A 377 -29.80 6.18 2.47
N TYR A 378 -30.47 7.24 2.04
CA TYR A 378 -31.70 7.16 1.26
C TYR A 378 -31.50 6.45 -0.08
N THR A 379 -30.35 6.65 -0.74
CA THR A 379 -29.98 5.93 -1.97
C THR A 379 -29.94 4.41 -1.73
N LYS A 380 -29.34 3.96 -0.62
CA LYS A 380 -29.30 2.54 -0.24
C LYS A 380 -30.67 1.98 0.14
N MET A 381 -31.55 2.81 0.67
CA MET A 381 -32.97 2.47 0.91
C MET A 381 -33.82 2.45 -0.37
N LYS A 382 -33.27 2.85 -1.52
CA LYS A 382 -33.99 3.08 -2.78
C LYS A 382 -35.06 4.18 -2.71
N ASP A 383 -34.97 5.06 -1.72
CA ASP A 383 -35.79 6.26 -1.60
C ASP A 383 -35.08 7.40 -2.33
N TYR A 384 -35.19 7.39 -3.65
CA TYR A 384 -34.40 8.26 -4.51
C TYR A 384 -34.84 9.72 -4.42
N ASP A 385 -36.11 10.00 -4.13
CA ASP A 385 -36.62 11.37 -4.01
C ASP A 385 -36.01 12.09 -2.81
N ASN A 386 -35.96 11.43 -1.65
CA ASN A 386 -35.25 11.98 -0.49
C ASN A 386 -33.75 12.07 -0.73
N ALA A 387 -33.14 11.11 -1.44
CA ALA A 387 -31.73 11.18 -1.79
C ALA A 387 -31.41 12.44 -2.62
N VAL A 388 -32.17 12.68 -3.70
CA VAL A 388 -32.02 13.89 -4.54
C VAL A 388 -32.26 15.16 -3.71
N PHE A 389 -33.28 15.17 -2.85
CA PHE A 389 -33.59 16.32 -1.99
C PHE A 389 -32.40 16.71 -1.09
N TYR A 390 -31.79 15.75 -0.40
CA TYR A 390 -30.66 16.03 0.50
C TYR A 390 -29.38 16.37 -0.25
N TYR A 391 -29.12 15.76 -1.41
CA TYR A 391 -28.01 16.19 -2.26
C TYR A 391 -28.18 17.63 -2.77
N ASN A 392 -29.40 18.04 -3.16
CA ASN A 392 -29.68 19.41 -3.57
C ASN A 392 -29.52 20.41 -2.41
N LYS A 393 -29.89 20.04 -1.17
CA LYS A 393 -29.56 20.85 0.02
C LYS A 393 -28.06 21.02 0.22
N SER A 394 -27.29 19.96 -0.01
CA SER A 394 -25.82 20.01 0.05
C SER A 394 -25.26 20.95 -1.04
N LEU A 395 -25.71 20.83 -2.29
CA LEU A 395 -25.29 21.71 -3.39
C LEU A 395 -25.59 23.18 -3.12
N LYS A 396 -26.77 23.50 -2.55
CA LYS A 396 -27.13 24.89 -2.21
C LYS A 396 -26.11 25.53 -1.28
N ILE A 397 -25.65 24.78 -0.27
CA ILE A 397 -24.62 25.24 0.67
C ILE A 397 -23.25 25.36 -0.02
N LEU A 398 -22.87 24.38 -0.83
CA LEU A 398 -21.53 24.28 -1.39
C LEU A 398 -21.28 25.25 -2.56
N ASN A 399 -22.30 25.60 -3.36
CA ASN A 399 -22.18 26.46 -4.54
C ASN A 399 -21.75 27.91 -4.23
N GLY A 400 -21.90 28.38 -2.98
CA GLY A 400 -21.55 29.74 -2.56
C GLY A 400 -20.14 29.91 -1.95
N MET A 401 -19.26 28.91 -2.03
CA MET A 401 -18.06 28.83 -1.18
C MET A 401 -16.72 28.64 -1.92
N PRO A 402 -15.56 29.01 -1.32
CA PRO A 402 -14.26 29.00 -1.99
C PRO A 402 -13.74 27.59 -2.35
N VAL A 403 -12.70 27.59 -3.21
CA VAL A 403 -12.09 26.48 -3.98
C VAL A 403 -11.99 25.11 -3.28
N LYS A 404 -11.77 25.04 -1.95
CA LYS A 404 -11.70 23.76 -1.21
C LYS A 404 -13.01 22.98 -1.24
N ASN A 405 -14.15 23.64 -1.46
CA ASN A 405 -15.45 23.00 -1.58
C ASN A 405 -15.75 22.43 -2.96
N LYS A 406 -14.87 22.65 -3.96
CA LYS A 406 -15.03 22.04 -5.29
C LYS A 406 -14.90 20.52 -5.27
N LEU A 407 -14.07 19.94 -4.39
CA LEU A 407 -14.01 18.49 -4.22
C LEU A 407 -15.33 17.94 -3.66
N TYR A 408 -15.91 18.62 -2.68
CA TYR A 408 -17.20 18.24 -2.12
C TYR A 408 -18.35 18.42 -3.12
N LEU A 409 -18.29 19.44 -3.98
CA LEU A 409 -19.21 19.59 -5.11
C LEU A 409 -19.08 18.41 -6.07
N ALA A 410 -17.86 18.01 -6.42
CA ALA A 410 -17.63 16.83 -7.26
C ALA A 410 -18.20 15.56 -6.63
N ASP A 411 -17.96 15.32 -5.34
CA ASP A 411 -18.53 14.17 -4.60
C ASP A 411 -20.06 14.19 -4.60
N THR A 412 -20.67 15.35 -4.33
CA THR A 412 -22.15 15.49 -4.33
C THR A 412 -22.73 15.26 -5.73
N TYR A 413 -22.12 15.79 -6.78
CA TYR A 413 -22.57 15.52 -8.15
C TYR A 413 -22.36 14.07 -8.56
N ASN A 414 -21.27 13.43 -8.14
CA ASN A 414 -21.06 12.01 -8.37
C ASN A 414 -22.07 11.14 -7.60
N GLY A 415 -22.47 11.57 -6.40
CA GLY A 415 -23.55 10.95 -5.63
C GLY A 415 -24.92 11.06 -6.31
N LEU A 416 -25.24 12.23 -6.88
CA LEU A 416 -26.43 12.39 -7.72
C LEU A 416 -26.37 11.51 -8.97
N ALA A 417 -25.20 11.41 -9.62
CA ALA A 417 -25.00 10.52 -10.75
C ALA A 417 -25.29 9.05 -10.37
N ASP A 418 -24.86 8.60 -9.19
CA ASP A 418 -25.21 7.26 -8.68
C ASP A 418 -26.72 7.12 -8.42
N VAL A 419 -27.39 8.10 -7.82
CA VAL A 419 -28.85 8.05 -7.61
C VAL A 419 -29.59 7.90 -8.93
N TYR A 420 -29.33 8.79 -9.89
CA TYR A 420 -30.00 8.73 -11.20
C TYR A 420 -29.63 7.47 -11.99
N PHE A 421 -28.40 6.95 -11.83
CA PHE A 421 -28.02 5.66 -12.38
C PHE A 421 -28.85 4.51 -11.80
N GLN A 422 -29.08 4.49 -10.48
CA GLN A 422 -29.94 3.48 -9.82
C GLN A 422 -31.43 3.65 -10.14
N LYS A 423 -31.86 4.86 -10.53
CA LYS A 423 -33.19 5.14 -11.09
C LYS A 423 -33.33 4.73 -12.56
N GLU A 424 -32.24 4.28 -13.18
CA GLU A 424 -32.15 4.00 -14.62
C GLU A 424 -32.33 5.24 -15.51
N GLU A 425 -32.19 6.45 -14.97
CA GLU A 425 -32.22 7.72 -15.71
C GLU A 425 -30.81 8.08 -16.21
N TYR A 426 -30.27 7.30 -17.14
CA TYR A 426 -28.84 7.34 -17.45
C TYR A 426 -28.36 8.68 -18.05
N THR A 427 -29.19 9.38 -18.82
CA THR A 427 -28.80 10.68 -19.40
C THR A 427 -28.60 11.75 -18.33
N THR A 428 -29.51 11.83 -17.35
CA THR A 428 -29.39 12.72 -16.19
C THR A 428 -28.18 12.34 -15.34
N ALA A 429 -27.95 11.04 -15.14
CA ALA A 429 -26.78 10.54 -14.44
C ALA A 429 -25.46 10.96 -15.13
N LEU A 430 -25.38 10.87 -16.46
CA LEU A 430 -24.22 11.32 -17.23
C LEU A 430 -23.98 12.83 -17.09
N GLN A 431 -25.03 13.65 -17.14
CA GLN A 431 -24.91 15.10 -16.92
C GLN A 431 -24.32 15.43 -15.54
N HIS A 432 -24.75 14.72 -14.49
CA HIS A 432 -24.19 14.89 -13.16
C HIS A 432 -22.74 14.40 -13.05
N SER A 433 -22.41 13.26 -13.68
CA SER A 433 -21.01 12.79 -13.75
C SER A 433 -20.10 13.78 -14.50
N GLN A 434 -20.60 14.43 -15.54
CA GLN A 434 -19.88 15.46 -16.29
C GLN A 434 -19.61 16.71 -15.44
N LYS A 435 -20.61 17.15 -14.65
CA LYS A 435 -20.44 18.23 -13.67
C LYS A 435 -19.40 17.85 -12.61
N ALA A 436 -19.42 16.61 -12.13
CA ALA A 436 -18.42 16.13 -11.18
C ALA A 436 -16.99 16.22 -11.75
N LEU A 437 -16.79 15.84 -13.02
CA LEU A 437 -15.50 16.02 -13.72
C LEU A 437 -15.08 17.49 -13.79
N HIS A 438 -15.98 18.39 -14.15
CA HIS A 438 -15.71 19.83 -14.21
C HIS A 438 -15.27 20.42 -12.86
N TYR A 439 -15.95 20.06 -11.76
CA TYR A 439 -15.57 20.55 -10.43
C TYR A 439 -14.25 19.97 -9.93
N LEU A 440 -13.95 18.72 -10.31
CA LEU A 440 -12.71 18.07 -9.96
C LEU A 440 -11.51 18.60 -10.78
N LEU A 441 -11.76 18.94 -12.05
CA LEU A 441 -10.78 19.47 -12.99
C LEU A 441 -11.26 20.82 -13.52
N PRO A 442 -10.98 21.94 -12.82
CA PRO A 442 -11.48 23.26 -13.23
C PRO A 442 -11.05 23.71 -14.63
N GLU A 443 -9.95 23.17 -15.16
CA GLU A 443 -9.45 23.42 -16.52
C GLU A 443 -10.26 22.67 -17.59
N PHE A 444 -11.05 21.67 -17.20
CA PHE A 444 -11.95 20.93 -18.08
C PHE A 444 -13.35 21.55 -18.03
N THR A 445 -13.66 22.42 -18.99
CA THR A 445 -14.92 23.18 -19.05
C THR A 445 -15.96 22.60 -20.00
N ASP A 446 -15.68 21.46 -20.63
CA ASP A 446 -16.57 20.86 -21.61
C ASP A 446 -17.82 20.27 -20.94
N THR A 447 -19.00 20.67 -21.43
CA THR A 447 -20.29 20.24 -20.89
C THR A 447 -20.90 19.06 -21.64
N ASP A 448 -20.32 18.65 -22.78
CA ASP A 448 -20.77 17.48 -23.53
C ASP A 448 -20.47 16.21 -22.75
N ILE A 449 -21.52 15.42 -22.49
CA ILE A 449 -21.43 14.16 -21.75
C ILE A 449 -20.46 13.16 -22.41
N TYR A 450 -20.26 13.24 -23.73
CA TYR A 450 -19.38 12.33 -24.47
C TYR A 450 -17.91 12.75 -24.45
N LYS A 451 -17.59 13.94 -23.93
CA LYS A 451 -16.22 14.45 -23.87
C LYS A 451 -15.56 14.06 -22.55
N ASN A 452 -14.29 13.67 -22.64
CA ASN A 452 -13.44 13.34 -21.50
C ASN A 452 -12.22 14.28 -21.46
N PRO A 453 -11.64 14.52 -20.26
CA PRO A 453 -10.41 15.30 -20.13
C PRO A 453 -9.26 14.74 -20.96
N THR A 454 -8.41 15.62 -21.49
CA THR A 454 -7.20 15.21 -22.22
C THR A 454 -6.11 14.70 -21.28
N GLN A 455 -5.13 14.00 -21.85
CA GLN A 455 -4.04 13.40 -21.08
C GLN A 455 -3.12 14.43 -20.39
N GLU A 456 -3.10 15.66 -20.90
CA GLU A 456 -2.35 16.82 -20.37
C GLU A 456 -3.00 17.38 -19.10
N ILE A 457 -4.34 17.49 -19.09
CA ILE A 457 -5.11 18.01 -17.94
C ILE A 457 -5.00 17.08 -16.72
N ILE A 458 -4.78 15.78 -16.95
CA ILE A 458 -4.73 14.76 -15.88
C ILE A 458 -3.32 14.53 -15.31
N GLU A 459 -2.31 15.34 -15.67
CA GLU A 459 -0.92 15.13 -15.21
C GLU A 459 -0.74 15.21 -13.68
N ASN A 460 -1.63 15.89 -12.95
CA ASN A 460 -1.59 16.03 -11.48
C ASN A 460 -2.79 15.37 -10.76
N SER A 461 -3.33 14.27 -11.31
CA SER A 461 -4.64 13.74 -10.94
C SER A 461 -4.79 13.28 -9.48
N LEU A 462 -5.98 13.55 -8.94
CA LEU A 462 -6.45 13.10 -7.64
C LEU A 462 -7.05 11.68 -7.74
N PRO A 463 -6.93 10.82 -6.70
CA PRO A 463 -7.57 9.51 -6.67
C PRO A 463 -9.08 9.54 -6.94
N GLU A 464 -9.76 10.62 -6.55
CA GLU A 464 -11.19 10.84 -6.76
C GLU A 464 -11.58 10.90 -8.25
N LEU A 465 -10.65 11.22 -9.15
CA LEU A 465 -10.91 11.27 -10.60
C LEU A 465 -11.23 9.89 -11.15
N ALA A 466 -10.55 8.86 -10.66
CA ALA A 466 -10.84 7.48 -11.06
C ALA A 466 -12.28 7.10 -10.69
N ASN A 467 -12.80 7.56 -9.55
CA ASN A 467 -14.18 7.27 -9.10
C ASN A 467 -15.23 7.84 -10.07
N VAL A 468 -15.01 9.09 -10.50
CA VAL A 468 -15.96 9.78 -11.39
C VAL A 468 -15.90 9.18 -12.80
N LEU A 469 -14.69 8.89 -13.30
CA LEU A 469 -14.51 8.25 -14.62
C LEU A 469 -15.08 6.83 -14.64
N GLU A 470 -14.83 6.03 -13.60
CA GLU A 470 -15.44 4.71 -13.43
C GLU A 470 -16.96 4.81 -13.48
N ARG A 471 -17.55 5.68 -12.66
CA ARG A 471 -19.00 5.88 -12.61
C ARG A 471 -19.57 6.27 -13.98
N LYS A 472 -18.94 7.23 -14.65
CA LYS A 472 -19.35 7.69 -15.98
C LYS A 472 -19.28 6.55 -17.01
N ALA A 473 -18.24 5.72 -16.96
CA ALA A 473 -18.07 4.57 -17.84
C ALA A 473 -19.13 3.48 -17.58
N ASP A 474 -19.46 3.20 -16.31
CA ASP A 474 -20.54 2.31 -15.89
C ASP A 474 -21.90 2.80 -16.42
N ILE A 475 -22.19 4.10 -16.27
CA ILE A 475 -23.46 4.68 -16.74
C ILE A 475 -23.59 4.54 -18.26
N PHE A 476 -22.54 4.85 -19.03
CA PHE A 476 -22.57 4.65 -20.48
C PHE A 476 -22.78 3.18 -20.87
N TYR A 477 -22.11 2.26 -20.16
CA TYR A 477 -22.25 0.83 -20.44
C TYR A 477 -23.68 0.34 -20.16
N ALA A 478 -24.26 0.71 -19.01
CA ALA A 478 -25.63 0.35 -18.67
C ALA A 478 -26.67 0.98 -19.61
N ARG A 479 -26.48 2.25 -19.99
CA ARG A 479 -27.36 2.91 -20.97
C ARG A 479 -27.35 2.18 -22.31
N TYR A 480 -26.17 1.75 -22.76
CA TYR A 480 -26.04 0.91 -23.94
C TYR A 480 -26.77 -0.44 -23.79
N THR A 481 -26.60 -1.14 -22.67
CA THR A 481 -27.21 -2.48 -22.50
C THR A 481 -28.71 -2.42 -22.30
N ASN A 482 -29.23 -1.40 -21.63
CA ASN A 482 -30.60 -1.37 -21.11
C ASN A 482 -31.54 -0.43 -21.87
N GLU A 483 -31.03 0.64 -22.49
CA GLU A 483 -31.87 1.63 -23.20
C GLU A 483 -31.56 1.70 -24.70
N THR A 484 -30.34 2.10 -25.06
CA THR A 484 -30.09 2.64 -26.40
C THR A 484 -29.67 1.59 -27.40
N GLN A 485 -28.88 0.59 -26.95
CA GLN A 485 -28.09 -0.30 -27.81
C GLN A 485 -27.24 0.44 -28.87
N HIS A 486 -27.06 1.76 -28.71
CA HIS A 486 -26.30 2.59 -29.64
C HIS A 486 -24.81 2.40 -29.38
N ILE A 487 -24.09 2.01 -30.42
CA ILE A 487 -22.65 1.74 -30.34
C ILE A 487 -21.82 2.93 -29.86
N HIS A 488 -22.34 4.15 -30.01
CA HIS A 488 -21.70 5.37 -29.52
C HIS A 488 -21.55 5.39 -28.00
N ASP A 489 -22.53 4.88 -27.26
CA ASP A 489 -22.49 4.76 -25.79
C ASP A 489 -21.45 3.75 -25.36
N LEU A 490 -21.41 2.59 -26.03
CA LEU A 490 -20.40 1.57 -25.77
C LEU A 490 -18.98 2.07 -26.08
N LYS A 491 -18.79 2.79 -27.19
CA LYS A 491 -17.51 3.44 -27.52
C LYS A 491 -17.10 4.44 -26.44
N SER A 492 -18.04 5.25 -25.96
CA SER A 492 -17.80 6.26 -24.92
C SER A 492 -17.47 5.62 -23.57
N SER A 493 -18.15 4.51 -23.22
CA SER A 493 -17.80 3.71 -22.04
C SER A 493 -16.37 3.20 -22.11
N VAL A 494 -15.98 2.57 -23.21
CA VAL A 494 -14.62 2.04 -23.42
C VAL A 494 -13.56 3.15 -23.37
N LEU A 495 -13.79 4.29 -24.02
CA LEU A 495 -12.87 5.43 -23.98
C LEU A 495 -12.73 6.02 -22.57
N THR A 496 -13.82 6.05 -21.79
CA THR A 496 -13.81 6.53 -20.41
C THR A 496 -13.10 5.55 -19.49
N TYR A 497 -13.32 4.24 -19.66
CA TYR A 497 -12.54 3.22 -18.96
C TYR A 497 -11.05 3.31 -19.26
N LYS A 498 -10.67 3.58 -20.52
CA LYS A 498 -9.26 3.79 -20.90
C LYS A 498 -8.61 4.96 -20.17
N LEU A 499 -9.31 6.08 -20.09
CA LEU A 499 -8.81 7.21 -19.32
C LEU A 499 -8.73 6.88 -17.83
N CYS A 500 -9.72 6.17 -17.29
CA CYS A 500 -9.74 5.73 -15.89
C CYS A 500 -8.53 4.83 -15.57
N THR A 501 -8.25 3.83 -16.40
CA THR A 501 -7.12 2.93 -16.21
C THR A 501 -5.77 3.65 -16.37
N ASP A 502 -5.65 4.60 -17.30
CA ASP A 502 -4.44 5.44 -17.42
C ASP A 502 -4.21 6.31 -16.16
N VAL A 503 -5.28 6.83 -15.53
CA VAL A 503 -5.18 7.55 -14.25
C VAL A 503 -4.74 6.61 -13.12
N LEU A 504 -5.32 5.41 -13.04
CA LEU A 504 -4.95 4.39 -12.06
C LEU A 504 -3.50 3.93 -12.21
N ASP A 505 -3.02 3.76 -13.44
CA ASP A 505 -1.64 3.39 -13.72
C ASP A 505 -0.65 4.45 -13.23
N ARG A 506 -0.98 5.75 -13.38
CA ARG A 506 -0.14 6.83 -12.83
C ARG A 506 -0.15 6.84 -11.30
N ILE A 507 -1.32 6.66 -10.70
CA ILE A 507 -1.44 6.54 -9.24
C ILE A 507 -0.58 5.36 -8.75
N LYS A 508 -0.64 4.21 -9.43
CA LYS A 508 0.21 3.04 -9.14
C LYS A 508 1.70 3.35 -9.25
N ILE A 509 2.13 4.09 -10.27
CA ILE A 509 3.54 4.50 -10.46
C ILE A 509 4.03 5.42 -9.34
N SER A 510 3.15 6.28 -8.80
CA SER A 510 3.48 7.18 -7.69
C SER A 510 3.70 6.46 -6.35
N TYR A 511 3.23 5.20 -6.22
CA TYR A 511 3.54 4.36 -5.09
C TYR A 511 4.88 3.65 -5.33
N HIS A 512 5.90 3.98 -4.53
CA HIS A 512 7.25 3.42 -4.71
C HIS A 512 7.53 2.18 -3.85
N PHE A 513 6.56 1.74 -3.04
CA PHE A 513 6.72 0.63 -2.10
C PHE A 513 5.57 -0.38 -2.17
N ASP A 514 5.91 -1.64 -1.91
CA ASP A 514 5.07 -2.81 -2.19
C ASP A 514 3.73 -2.79 -1.44
N GLU A 515 3.69 -2.35 -0.18
CA GLU A 515 2.46 -2.35 0.64
C GLU A 515 1.43 -1.31 0.17
N SER A 516 1.89 -0.13 -0.26
CA SER A 516 1.02 0.90 -0.82
C SER A 516 0.49 0.51 -2.21
N LYS A 517 1.25 -0.26 -2.98
CA LYS A 517 0.80 -0.86 -4.25
C LYS A 517 -0.26 -1.94 -4.00
N MET A 518 -0.06 -2.79 -2.99
CA MET A 518 -0.97 -3.90 -2.66
C MET A 518 -2.37 -3.44 -2.24
N SER A 519 -2.48 -2.40 -1.38
CA SER A 519 -3.78 -1.84 -0.97
C SER A 519 -4.55 -1.15 -2.10
N SER A 520 -3.85 -0.54 -3.06
CA SER A 520 -4.45 0.05 -4.28
C SER A 520 -4.84 -1.00 -5.34
N SER A 521 -4.23 -2.19 -5.29
CA SER A 521 -4.36 -3.21 -6.33
C SER A 521 -5.77 -3.78 -6.46
N GLN A 522 -6.47 -4.05 -5.35
CA GLN A 522 -7.79 -4.70 -5.37
C GLN A 522 -8.85 -3.88 -6.13
N ARG A 523 -8.92 -2.58 -5.85
CA ARG A 523 -9.87 -1.69 -6.53
C ARG A 523 -9.52 -1.51 -8.00
N THR A 524 -8.23 -1.38 -8.29
CA THR A 524 -7.75 -1.27 -9.66
C THR A 524 -8.08 -2.53 -10.47
N HIS A 525 -7.97 -3.71 -9.85
CA HIS A 525 -8.29 -4.99 -10.47
C HIS A 525 -9.76 -5.06 -10.90
N TYR A 526 -10.69 -4.59 -10.06
CA TYR A 526 -12.11 -4.53 -10.39
C TYR A 526 -12.41 -3.65 -11.62
N ILE A 527 -11.78 -2.48 -11.70
CA ILE A 527 -11.97 -1.55 -12.82
C ILE A 527 -11.44 -2.14 -14.13
N TYR A 528 -10.30 -2.84 -14.08
CA TYR A 528 -9.74 -3.54 -15.25
C TYR A 528 -10.67 -4.64 -15.79
N LYS A 529 -11.34 -5.39 -14.90
CA LYS A 529 -12.32 -6.42 -15.30
C LYS A 529 -13.50 -5.81 -16.08
N LYS A 530 -14.06 -4.72 -15.56
CA LYS A 530 -15.16 -3.98 -16.22
C LYS A 530 -14.73 -3.41 -17.57
N ALA A 531 -13.56 -2.78 -17.62
CA ALA A 531 -12.97 -2.24 -18.84
C ALA A 531 -12.85 -3.32 -19.93
N LEU A 532 -12.27 -4.48 -19.58
CA LEU A 532 -12.12 -5.62 -20.48
C LEU A 532 -13.48 -6.11 -21.00
N ALA A 533 -14.46 -6.30 -20.11
CA ALA A 533 -15.80 -6.75 -20.49
C ALA A 533 -16.45 -5.78 -21.49
N ALA A 534 -16.44 -4.47 -21.19
CA ALA A 534 -17.00 -3.45 -22.08
C ALA A 534 -16.32 -3.42 -23.45
N THR A 535 -15.01 -3.65 -23.51
CA THR A 535 -14.29 -3.64 -24.78
C THR A 535 -14.45 -4.91 -25.57
N TYR A 536 -14.56 -6.06 -24.91
CA TYR A 536 -14.91 -7.29 -25.58
C TYR A 536 -16.30 -7.19 -26.21
N GLU A 537 -17.28 -6.61 -25.51
CA GLU A 537 -18.59 -6.30 -26.09
C GLU A 537 -18.49 -5.38 -27.31
N LEU A 538 -17.66 -4.34 -27.24
CA LEU A 538 -17.42 -3.44 -28.37
C LEU A 538 -16.80 -4.17 -29.57
N TYR A 539 -15.87 -5.08 -29.31
CA TYR A 539 -15.31 -5.96 -30.34
C TYR A 539 -16.41 -6.85 -30.96
N LYS A 540 -17.30 -7.45 -30.17
CA LYS A 540 -18.36 -8.31 -30.73
C LYS A 540 -19.23 -7.56 -31.73
N LYS A 541 -19.47 -6.26 -31.51
CA LYS A 541 -20.27 -5.39 -32.39
C LYS A 541 -19.50 -4.85 -33.60
N THR A 542 -18.25 -4.42 -33.41
CA THR A 542 -17.44 -3.78 -34.47
C THR A 542 -16.62 -4.76 -35.31
N LYS A 543 -16.24 -5.90 -34.73
CA LYS A 543 -15.25 -6.87 -35.24
C LYS A 543 -13.86 -6.27 -35.49
N GLU A 544 -13.57 -5.07 -34.97
CA GLU A 544 -12.26 -4.44 -35.15
C GLU A 544 -11.22 -5.01 -34.17
N LYS A 545 -10.14 -5.60 -34.70
CA LYS A 545 -9.07 -6.25 -33.91
C LYS A 545 -8.42 -5.34 -32.87
N LYS A 546 -8.39 -4.02 -33.10
CA LYS A 546 -7.83 -3.04 -32.15
C LYS A 546 -8.50 -3.11 -30.77
N HIS A 547 -9.78 -3.47 -30.70
CA HIS A 547 -10.51 -3.62 -29.45
C HIS A 547 -10.08 -4.88 -28.69
N LEU A 548 -9.86 -6.00 -29.38
CA LEU A 548 -9.30 -7.21 -28.74
C LEU A 548 -7.92 -6.94 -28.14
N TYR A 549 -7.08 -6.21 -28.87
CA TYR A 549 -5.75 -5.88 -28.37
C TYR A 549 -5.82 -4.99 -27.14
N TRP A 550 -6.77 -4.05 -27.09
CA TRP A 550 -6.99 -3.27 -25.87
C TRP A 550 -7.57 -4.09 -24.70
N ALA A 551 -8.43 -5.08 -24.97
CA ALA A 551 -8.89 -6.02 -23.96
C ALA A 551 -7.71 -6.82 -23.36
N LEU A 552 -6.78 -7.28 -24.19
CA LEU A 552 -5.52 -7.86 -23.73
C LEU A 552 -4.70 -6.86 -22.91
N GLN A 553 -4.62 -5.60 -23.34
CA GLN A 553 -3.92 -4.58 -22.57
C GLN A 553 -4.51 -4.38 -21.17
N ALA A 554 -5.84 -4.42 -21.03
CA ALA A 554 -6.50 -4.35 -19.73
C ALA A 554 -6.16 -5.58 -18.85
N ALA A 555 -6.12 -6.78 -19.43
CA ALA A 555 -5.71 -8.01 -18.73
C ALA A 555 -4.23 -7.95 -18.28
N GLU A 556 -3.34 -7.50 -19.15
CA GLU A 556 -1.90 -7.40 -18.86
C GLU A 556 -1.58 -6.27 -17.87
N ARG A 557 -2.28 -5.12 -17.94
CA ARG A 557 -2.18 -4.04 -16.93
C ARG A 557 -2.73 -4.45 -15.56
N ASN A 558 -3.71 -5.35 -15.55
CA ASN A 558 -4.25 -5.90 -14.32
C ASN A 558 -3.18 -6.70 -13.55
N ARG A 559 -2.25 -7.35 -14.24
CA ARG A 559 -1.21 -8.22 -13.65
C ARG A 559 0.05 -7.46 -13.24
N PHE A 560 -0.07 -6.15 -13.05
CA PHE A 560 1.05 -5.25 -12.86
C PHE A 560 1.53 -5.24 -11.41
N SER A 561 2.62 -5.95 -11.16
CA SER A 561 3.24 -6.18 -9.84
C SER A 561 4.73 -6.38 -10.02
N LEU A 562 5.59 -5.54 -9.44
CA LEU A 562 7.05 -5.67 -9.26
C LEU A 562 7.92 -6.11 -10.48
N LEU A 563 7.67 -7.28 -11.09
CA LEU A 563 8.40 -7.83 -12.25
C LEU A 563 8.54 -6.82 -13.40
N ASN A 564 7.48 -6.11 -13.79
CA ASN A 564 7.55 -5.08 -14.84
C ASN A 564 8.48 -3.91 -14.48
N GLU A 565 8.55 -3.48 -13.22
CA GLU A 565 9.39 -2.36 -12.77
C GLU A 565 10.88 -2.65 -12.96
N ILE A 566 11.29 -3.90 -12.75
CA ILE A 566 12.70 -4.32 -12.92
C ILE A 566 13.03 -4.66 -14.38
N MET A 567 12.09 -5.24 -15.13
CA MET A 567 12.25 -5.44 -16.57
C MET A 567 12.48 -4.12 -17.32
N GLN A 568 11.83 -3.07 -16.85
CA GLN A 568 12.01 -1.72 -17.36
C GLN A 568 13.31 -1.07 -16.86
N ASN A 569 13.81 -1.44 -15.68
CA ASN A 569 15.12 -1.00 -15.19
C ASN A 569 16.28 -1.47 -16.11
N SER A 570 16.25 -2.73 -16.57
CA SER A 570 17.22 -3.26 -17.55
C SER A 570 17.23 -2.45 -18.86
N LEU A 571 16.05 -2.16 -19.41
CA LEU A 571 15.90 -1.35 -20.62
C LEU A 571 16.29 0.12 -20.41
N ALA A 572 15.84 0.74 -19.32
CA ALA A 572 16.12 2.14 -19.04
C ALA A 572 17.63 2.40 -18.88
N THR A 573 18.38 1.40 -18.38
CA THR A 573 19.85 1.42 -18.30
C THR A 573 20.51 1.45 -19.67
N ARG A 574 19.99 0.71 -20.67
CA ARG A 574 20.56 0.65 -22.03
C ARG A 574 20.21 1.85 -22.93
N TYR A 575 19.09 2.54 -22.70
CA TYR A 575 18.49 3.43 -23.71
C TYR A 575 18.36 4.93 -23.33
N ALA A 576 18.81 5.37 -22.16
CA ALA A 576 18.49 6.74 -21.67
C ALA A 576 19.66 7.59 -21.14
N HIS A 577 20.94 7.19 -21.31
CA HIS A 577 22.13 7.99 -20.95
C HIS A 577 22.05 8.69 -19.58
N ILE A 578 21.73 7.94 -18.51
CA ILE A 578 21.78 8.47 -17.15
C ILE A 578 23.19 8.31 -16.55
N PRO A 579 23.65 9.20 -15.65
CA PRO A 579 24.91 9.03 -14.95
C PRO A 579 24.98 7.72 -14.15
N ASP A 580 26.09 7.00 -14.24
CA ASP A 580 26.31 5.75 -13.49
C ASP A 580 26.16 5.95 -11.98
N SER A 581 26.58 7.11 -11.46
CA SER A 581 26.46 7.46 -10.05
C SER A 581 25.00 7.48 -9.56
N LEU A 582 24.05 7.93 -10.38
CA LEU A 582 22.62 7.91 -10.02
C LEU A 582 22.05 6.50 -10.07
N ARG A 583 22.49 5.69 -11.05
CA ARG A 583 22.09 4.29 -11.20
C ARG A 583 22.60 3.42 -10.05
N GLU A 584 23.87 3.58 -9.69
CA GLU A 584 24.51 2.90 -8.56
C GLU A 584 23.88 3.33 -7.25
N ARG A 585 23.62 4.62 -7.06
CA ARG A 585 22.93 5.13 -5.87
C ARG A 585 21.52 4.56 -5.75
N GLU A 586 20.77 4.48 -6.85
CA GLU A 586 19.44 3.87 -6.84
C GLU A 586 19.49 2.39 -6.48
N SER A 587 20.42 1.65 -7.09
CA SER A 587 20.61 0.22 -6.81
C SER A 587 21.00 -0.01 -5.35
N TRP A 588 21.96 0.77 -4.84
CA TRP A 588 22.41 0.70 -3.46
C TRP A 588 21.29 1.02 -2.47
N LEU A 589 20.49 2.06 -2.75
CA LEU A 589 19.35 2.42 -1.91
C LEU A 589 18.31 1.29 -1.90
N ARG A 590 17.96 0.72 -3.06
CA ARG A 590 17.00 -0.39 -3.15
C ARG A 590 17.48 -1.62 -2.38
N THR A 591 18.72 -2.05 -2.58
CA THR A 591 19.31 -3.19 -1.87
C THR A 591 19.38 -2.93 -0.37
N SER A 592 19.77 -1.72 0.03
CA SER A 592 19.82 -1.33 1.46
C SER A 592 18.43 -1.33 2.10
N ILE A 593 17.41 -0.83 1.40
CA ILE A 593 16.02 -0.82 1.85
C ILE A 593 15.52 -2.24 2.08
N ASN A 594 15.69 -3.13 1.09
CA ASN A 594 15.26 -4.52 1.18
C ASN A 594 15.96 -5.27 2.32
N ARG A 595 17.27 -5.04 2.50
CA ARG A 595 18.02 -5.64 3.61
C ARG A 595 17.46 -5.20 4.96
N ILE A 596 17.36 -3.89 5.20
CA ILE A 596 16.87 -3.35 6.48
C ILE A 596 15.41 -3.80 6.72
N GLU A 597 14.58 -3.90 5.67
CA GLU A 597 13.21 -4.41 5.77
C GLU A 597 13.17 -5.86 6.25
N ASN A 598 14.01 -6.73 5.67
CA ASN A 598 14.12 -8.12 6.10
C ASN A 598 14.60 -8.21 7.55
N ASP A 599 15.62 -7.44 7.94
CA ASP A 599 16.15 -7.42 9.30
C ASP A 599 15.07 -6.99 10.31
N LEU A 600 14.32 -5.92 9.99
CA LEU A 600 13.21 -5.45 10.81
C LEU A 600 12.12 -6.51 10.98
N LEU A 601 11.84 -7.25 9.91
CA LEU A 601 10.75 -8.21 9.89
C LEU A 601 11.14 -9.49 10.63
N LYS A 602 12.41 -9.93 10.55
CA LYS A 602 12.98 -10.98 11.41
C LYS A 602 12.83 -10.61 12.89
N LEU A 603 13.34 -9.45 13.30
CA LEU A 603 13.27 -8.96 14.68
C LEU A 603 11.84 -8.82 15.24
N LYS A 604 10.88 -8.43 14.39
CA LYS A 604 9.46 -8.33 14.78
C LYS A 604 8.79 -9.69 14.98
N THR A 605 9.33 -10.76 14.38
CA THR A 605 8.80 -12.13 14.47
C THR A 605 9.50 -13.01 15.50
N GLU A 606 10.59 -12.53 16.12
CA GLU A 606 11.34 -13.25 17.15
C GLU A 606 10.53 -13.42 18.45
N GLN A 607 10.73 -14.57 19.10
CA GLN A 607 10.25 -14.84 20.46
C GLN A 607 11.43 -15.29 21.34
N PRO A 608 11.76 -14.56 22.43
CA PRO A 608 11.10 -13.35 22.93
C PRO A 608 11.31 -12.13 21.98
N PRO A 609 10.45 -11.11 22.04
CA PRO A 609 10.54 -9.94 21.16
C PRO A 609 11.88 -9.21 21.37
N ALA A 610 12.50 -8.82 20.25
CA ALA A 610 13.80 -8.14 20.22
C ALA A 610 13.82 -6.82 21.00
N ASP A 611 15.03 -6.38 21.40
CA ASP A 611 15.25 -5.10 22.10
C ASP A 611 14.62 -3.93 21.32
N SER A 612 13.75 -3.20 22.01
CA SER A 612 13.03 -2.05 21.47
C SER A 612 13.95 -0.95 20.93
N GLN A 613 15.18 -0.83 21.44
CA GLN A 613 16.18 0.11 20.91
C GLN A 613 16.77 -0.34 19.56
N ALA A 614 17.08 -1.63 19.41
CA ALA A 614 17.60 -2.19 18.17
C ALA A 614 16.57 -2.10 17.03
N VAL A 615 15.30 -2.41 17.32
CA VAL A 615 14.18 -2.23 16.40
C VAL A 615 14.05 -0.76 15.99
N SER A 616 14.07 0.17 16.95
CA SER A 616 13.95 1.60 16.66
C SER A 616 15.11 2.16 15.82
N ALA A 617 16.34 1.67 16.03
CA ALA A 617 17.52 2.07 15.26
C ALA A 617 17.45 1.58 13.80
N LEU A 618 17.05 0.32 13.58
CA LEU A 618 16.84 -0.21 12.23
C LEU A 618 15.66 0.45 11.53
N GLU A 619 14.57 0.74 12.25
CA GLU A 619 13.44 1.50 11.72
C GLU A 619 13.92 2.88 11.25
N SER A 620 14.77 3.56 12.03
CA SER A 620 15.36 4.84 11.65
C SER A 620 16.29 4.76 10.43
N ARG A 621 17.09 3.69 10.28
CA ARG A 621 17.92 3.48 9.08
C ARG A 621 17.07 3.20 7.84
N PHE A 622 16.03 2.38 7.99
CA PHE A 622 15.03 2.14 6.96
C PHE A 622 14.37 3.45 6.54
N VAL A 623 14.03 4.30 7.53
CA VAL A 623 13.49 5.65 7.34
C VAL A 623 14.36 6.49 6.41
N ASN A 624 15.65 6.57 6.69
CA ASN A 624 16.52 7.44 5.92
C ASN A 624 16.72 6.91 4.48
N ALA A 625 16.95 5.60 4.33
CA ALA A 625 17.20 4.99 3.02
C ALA A 625 16.01 5.16 2.05
N LYS A 626 14.78 4.88 2.49
CA LYS A 626 13.57 5.05 1.66
C LYS A 626 13.23 6.53 1.40
N ILE A 627 13.56 7.48 2.29
CA ILE A 627 13.46 8.92 2.01
C ILE A 627 14.42 9.32 0.88
N GLU A 628 15.68 8.89 0.99
CA GLU A 628 16.68 9.14 -0.06
C GLU A 628 16.28 8.54 -1.40
N TYR A 629 15.72 7.32 -1.38
CA TYR A 629 15.19 6.67 -2.58
C TYR A 629 14.08 7.49 -3.21
N ASN A 630 13.07 7.90 -2.44
CA ASN A 630 11.98 8.74 -2.96
C ASN A 630 12.48 10.08 -3.50
N ASN A 631 13.45 10.71 -2.84
CA ASN A 631 14.05 11.95 -3.35
C ASN A 631 14.77 11.71 -4.68
N LEU A 632 15.49 10.59 -4.81
CA LEU A 632 16.14 10.18 -6.06
C LEU A 632 15.11 9.92 -7.15
N ILE A 633 14.01 9.22 -6.86
CA ILE A 633 12.94 8.96 -7.83
C ILE A 633 12.29 10.26 -8.31
N ASN A 634 11.99 11.19 -7.41
CA ASN A 634 11.48 12.52 -7.76
C ASN A 634 12.47 13.33 -8.62
N LEU A 635 13.78 13.18 -8.38
CA LEU A 635 14.82 13.79 -9.19
C LEU A 635 14.84 13.16 -10.60
N LEU A 636 14.76 11.84 -10.69
CA LEU A 636 14.69 11.10 -11.95
C LEU A 636 13.45 11.48 -12.76
N GLU A 637 12.29 11.64 -12.11
CA GLU A 637 11.06 12.09 -12.75
C GLU A 637 11.21 13.47 -13.41
N LYS A 638 11.79 14.43 -12.69
CA LYS A 638 11.90 15.82 -13.14
C LYS A 638 13.03 16.07 -14.13
N GLN A 639 14.21 15.50 -13.87
CA GLN A 639 15.41 15.76 -14.64
C GLN A 639 15.61 14.74 -15.77
N TYR A 640 15.08 13.53 -15.63
CA TYR A 640 15.22 12.45 -16.61
C TYR A 640 13.85 11.83 -16.97
N PRO A 641 12.85 12.63 -17.41
CA PRO A 641 11.47 12.15 -17.63
C PRO A 641 11.35 11.05 -18.68
N ARG A 642 12.31 10.94 -19.62
CA ARG A 642 12.37 9.83 -20.58
C ARG A 642 12.82 8.54 -19.90
N TYR A 643 13.85 8.58 -19.06
CA TYR A 643 14.30 7.45 -18.23
C TYR A 643 13.19 7.02 -17.27
N TYR A 644 12.61 7.97 -16.53
CA TYR A 644 11.52 7.71 -15.60
C TYR A 644 10.33 7.02 -16.27
N ARG A 645 9.88 7.51 -17.43
CA ARG A 645 8.79 6.86 -18.19
C ARG A 645 9.17 5.51 -18.78
N LEU A 646 10.43 5.31 -19.17
CA LEU A 646 10.92 4.01 -19.62
C LEU A 646 10.95 3.01 -18.47
N LYS A 647 11.40 3.45 -17.29
CA LYS A 647 11.64 2.63 -16.11
C LYS A 647 10.39 2.31 -15.31
N TYR A 648 9.53 3.30 -15.06
CA TYR A 648 8.35 3.14 -14.21
C TYR A 648 7.06 3.03 -15.02
N GLY A 649 7.08 3.35 -16.32
CA GLY A 649 5.88 3.28 -17.17
C GLY A 649 5.48 1.85 -17.55
N ILE A 650 4.17 1.60 -17.63
CA ILE A 650 3.63 0.34 -18.14
C ILE A 650 3.77 0.33 -19.67
N ARG A 651 4.58 -0.58 -20.21
CA ARG A 651 4.69 -0.80 -21.66
C ARG A 651 4.32 -2.22 -22.01
N ILE A 652 3.18 -2.36 -22.67
CA ILE A 652 2.73 -3.62 -23.25
C ILE A 652 3.21 -3.63 -24.70
N PRO A 653 3.92 -4.70 -25.16
CA PRO A 653 4.36 -4.81 -26.54
C PRO A 653 3.18 -4.74 -27.51
N SER A 654 3.40 -4.20 -28.72
CA SER A 654 2.38 -4.25 -29.79
C SER A 654 2.01 -5.68 -30.11
N LEU A 655 0.82 -5.89 -30.68
CA LEU A 655 0.38 -7.22 -31.09
C LEU A 655 1.39 -7.86 -32.07
N ASP A 656 1.90 -7.09 -33.03
CA ASP A 656 2.90 -7.57 -34.00
C ASP A 656 4.18 -8.04 -33.30
N ASN A 657 4.65 -7.30 -32.30
CA ASN A 657 5.82 -7.68 -31.52
C ASN A 657 5.58 -8.96 -30.71
N LEU A 658 4.39 -9.11 -30.10
CA LEU A 658 4.02 -10.34 -29.42
C LEU A 658 4.00 -11.53 -30.39
N GLN A 659 3.34 -11.39 -31.54
CA GLN A 659 3.24 -12.45 -32.56
C GLN A 659 4.60 -12.82 -33.16
N ALA A 660 5.53 -11.86 -33.32
CA ALA A 660 6.87 -12.10 -33.82
C ALA A 660 7.67 -13.09 -32.94
N THR A 661 7.37 -13.13 -31.64
CA THR A 661 8.03 -14.06 -30.70
C THR A 661 7.40 -15.45 -30.63
N VAL A 662 6.27 -15.69 -31.30
CA VAL A 662 5.59 -16.98 -31.31
C VAL A 662 6.01 -17.80 -32.54
N SER A 663 6.41 -19.05 -32.33
CA SER A 663 6.81 -19.95 -33.42
C SER A 663 5.60 -20.53 -34.18
N LYS A 664 5.79 -21.04 -35.41
CA LYS A 664 4.68 -21.57 -36.24
C LYS A 664 3.90 -22.72 -35.59
N ASN A 665 4.54 -23.52 -34.73
CA ASN A 665 3.95 -24.69 -34.08
C ASN A 665 3.57 -24.43 -32.60
N GLU A 666 3.40 -23.16 -32.23
CA GLU A 666 3.18 -22.72 -30.86
C GLU A 666 1.94 -21.81 -30.78
N ALA A 667 1.14 -22.03 -29.75
CA ALA A 667 0.05 -21.15 -29.35
C ALA A 667 0.23 -20.71 -27.90
N VAL A 668 -0.06 -19.45 -27.63
CA VAL A 668 -0.08 -18.87 -26.29
C VAL A 668 -1.52 -18.67 -25.88
N LEU A 669 -1.86 -19.20 -24.70
CA LEU A 669 -3.18 -19.15 -24.10
C LEU A 669 -3.10 -18.33 -22.81
N GLU A 670 -3.66 -17.13 -22.85
CA GLU A 670 -3.76 -16.28 -21.68
C GLU A 670 -5.18 -16.27 -21.14
N TYR A 671 -5.33 -16.74 -19.90
CA TYR A 671 -6.59 -16.80 -19.19
C TYR A 671 -6.77 -15.50 -18.41
N PHE A 672 -7.97 -14.95 -18.35
CA PHE A 672 -8.32 -13.81 -17.50
C PHE A 672 -9.70 -14.01 -16.88
N LEU A 673 -9.77 -14.01 -15.55
CA LEU A 673 -11.01 -14.24 -14.82
C LEU A 673 -11.72 -12.91 -14.56
N GLY A 674 -12.86 -12.71 -15.24
CA GLY A 674 -13.82 -11.64 -14.95
C GLY A 674 -14.71 -11.99 -13.75
N ASP A 675 -15.79 -11.25 -13.55
CA ASP A 675 -16.70 -11.46 -12.41
C ASP A 675 -17.53 -12.76 -12.54
N SER A 676 -17.92 -13.13 -13.75
CA SER A 676 -18.71 -14.34 -14.04
C SER A 676 -18.31 -15.02 -15.34
N THR A 677 -17.24 -14.55 -15.98
CA THR A 677 -16.81 -14.97 -17.31
C THR A 677 -15.29 -15.16 -17.30
N LEU A 678 -14.83 -16.30 -17.79
CA LEU A 678 -13.44 -16.55 -18.10
C LEU A 678 -13.18 -16.14 -19.55
N TYR A 679 -12.20 -15.28 -19.76
CA TYR A 679 -11.70 -14.91 -21.10
C TYR A 679 -10.41 -15.68 -21.38
N ILE A 680 -10.26 -16.18 -22.61
CA ILE A 680 -9.09 -16.93 -23.07
C ILE A 680 -8.57 -16.26 -24.33
N PHE A 681 -7.45 -15.54 -24.23
CA PHE A 681 -6.75 -14.95 -25.35
C PHE A 681 -5.86 -16.01 -25.99
N LEU A 682 -6.13 -16.33 -27.25
CA LEU A 682 -5.29 -17.19 -28.09
C LEU A 682 -4.42 -16.30 -28.98
N LEU A 683 -3.10 -16.42 -28.83
CA LEU A 683 -2.11 -15.77 -29.68
C LEU A 683 -1.25 -16.82 -30.38
N SER A 684 -1.18 -16.74 -31.70
CA SER A 684 -0.23 -17.47 -32.54
C SER A 684 0.49 -16.51 -33.48
N LYS A 685 1.45 -17.02 -34.25
CA LYS A 685 2.19 -16.22 -35.23
C LYS A 685 1.29 -15.46 -36.21
N ASN A 686 0.12 -16.03 -36.56
CA ASN A 686 -0.78 -15.46 -37.58
C ASN A 686 -2.19 -15.18 -37.04
N GLN A 687 -2.49 -15.54 -35.79
CA GLN A 687 -3.82 -15.45 -35.21
C GLN A 687 -3.80 -14.74 -33.86
N PHE A 688 -4.82 -13.93 -33.63
CA PHE A 688 -5.13 -13.38 -32.32
C PHE A 688 -6.64 -13.36 -32.15
N THR A 689 -7.15 -14.20 -31.26
CA THR A 689 -8.59 -14.39 -31.01
C THR A 689 -8.85 -14.50 -29.52
N VAL A 690 -10.10 -14.26 -29.12
CA VAL A 690 -10.52 -14.36 -27.72
C VAL A 690 -11.76 -15.23 -27.64
N PHE A 691 -11.71 -16.20 -26.72
CA PHE A 691 -12.82 -17.06 -26.35
C PHE A 691 -13.33 -16.64 -24.97
N ASN A 692 -14.58 -16.93 -24.68
CA ASN A 692 -15.11 -16.72 -23.35
C ASN A 692 -16.03 -17.87 -22.92
N THR A 693 -15.97 -18.22 -21.63
CA THR A 693 -16.83 -19.23 -21.02
C THR A 693 -17.41 -18.72 -19.70
N PRO A 694 -18.59 -19.17 -19.28
CA PRO A 694 -19.10 -18.87 -17.95
C PRO A 694 -18.13 -19.38 -16.87
N PHE A 695 -17.85 -18.55 -15.88
CA PHE A 695 -17.01 -18.92 -14.73
C PHE A 695 -17.63 -18.34 -13.46
N THR A 696 -18.51 -19.12 -12.84
CA THR A 696 -19.19 -18.76 -11.59
C THR A 696 -18.58 -19.52 -10.41
N GLU A 697 -19.15 -19.37 -9.22
CA GLU A 697 -18.75 -20.18 -8.05
C GLU A 697 -18.88 -21.70 -8.29
N LYS A 698 -19.74 -22.13 -9.22
CA LYS A 698 -19.84 -23.53 -9.63
C LYS A 698 -18.57 -24.00 -10.33
N GLU A 699 -18.11 -23.28 -11.35
CA GLU A 699 -16.89 -23.62 -12.10
C GLU A 699 -15.64 -23.48 -11.23
N LYS A 700 -15.59 -22.46 -10.37
CA LYS A 700 -14.52 -22.28 -9.38
C LYS A 700 -14.40 -23.50 -8.45
N LYS A 701 -15.52 -24.08 -7.99
CA LYS A 701 -15.51 -25.31 -7.17
C LYS A 701 -14.92 -26.50 -7.91
N ILE A 702 -15.15 -26.65 -9.22
CA ILE A 702 -14.56 -27.72 -10.04
C ILE A 702 -13.03 -27.62 -10.00
N ILE A 703 -12.50 -26.41 -10.20
CA ILE A 703 -11.05 -26.16 -10.16
C ILE A 703 -10.48 -26.44 -8.76
N LEU A 704 -11.12 -25.93 -7.71
CA LEU A 704 -10.67 -26.16 -6.33
C LEU A 704 -10.69 -27.64 -5.94
N ASN A 705 -11.70 -28.39 -6.38
CA ASN A 705 -11.79 -29.83 -6.14
C ASN A 705 -10.74 -30.62 -6.93
N LEU A 706 -10.42 -30.21 -8.17
CA LEU A 706 -9.30 -30.78 -8.94
C LEU A 706 -7.96 -30.60 -8.21
N ILE A 707 -7.69 -29.39 -7.71
CA ILE A 707 -6.45 -29.12 -6.96
C ILE A 707 -6.40 -29.96 -5.68
N ARG A 708 -7.53 -30.06 -4.96
CA ARG A 708 -7.62 -30.85 -3.73
C ARG A 708 -7.38 -32.34 -3.99
N SER A 709 -8.02 -32.91 -5.01
CA SER A 709 -7.95 -34.35 -5.30
C SER A 709 -6.55 -34.82 -5.70
N LEU A 710 -5.78 -33.97 -6.39
CA LEU A 710 -4.36 -34.20 -6.66
C LEU A 710 -3.54 -34.34 -5.37
N LYS A 711 -3.83 -33.52 -4.35
CA LYS A 711 -3.14 -33.53 -3.05
C LYS A 711 -3.57 -34.70 -2.16
N THR A 712 -4.86 -35.02 -2.15
CA THR A 712 -5.44 -36.07 -1.28
C THR A 712 -5.43 -37.47 -1.90
N TYR A 713 -5.00 -37.62 -3.16
CA TYR A 713 -5.02 -38.89 -3.89
C TYR A 713 -6.44 -39.47 -4.09
N ASP A 714 -7.40 -38.57 -4.26
CA ASP A 714 -8.80 -38.95 -4.54
C ASP A 714 -8.97 -39.16 -6.06
N LYS A 715 -8.87 -40.42 -6.49
CA LYS A 715 -8.88 -40.83 -7.89
C LYS A 715 -10.19 -40.49 -8.61
N GLU A 716 -11.33 -40.75 -7.98
CA GLU A 716 -12.65 -40.57 -8.59
C GLU A 716 -12.97 -39.08 -8.77
N THR A 717 -12.81 -38.30 -7.69
CA THR A 717 -13.00 -36.85 -7.74
C THR A 717 -12.03 -36.21 -8.72
N PHE A 718 -10.78 -36.71 -8.81
CA PHE A 718 -9.83 -36.25 -9.81
C PHE A 718 -10.34 -36.46 -11.24
N LEU A 719 -10.72 -37.68 -11.62
CA LEU A 719 -11.17 -37.98 -13.00
C LEU A 719 -12.37 -37.12 -13.41
N GLN A 720 -13.33 -36.92 -12.50
CA GLN A 720 -14.49 -36.09 -12.78
C GLN A 720 -14.10 -34.62 -13.00
N ASN A 721 -13.33 -34.04 -12.07
CA ASN A 721 -13.00 -32.62 -12.13
C ASN A 721 -11.93 -32.31 -13.18
N ALA A 722 -11.02 -33.22 -13.50
CA ALA A 722 -10.03 -33.06 -14.57
C ALA A 722 -10.70 -32.99 -15.95
N PHE A 723 -11.70 -33.83 -16.20
CA PHE A 723 -12.50 -33.79 -17.43
C PHE A 723 -13.41 -32.55 -17.49
N SER A 724 -14.06 -32.19 -16.38
CA SER A 724 -14.86 -30.95 -16.33
C SER A 724 -14.00 -29.70 -16.51
N ALA A 725 -12.80 -29.67 -15.95
CA ALA A 725 -11.84 -28.58 -16.16
C ALA A 725 -11.34 -28.55 -17.61
N TYR A 726 -11.11 -29.69 -18.28
CA TYR A 726 -10.81 -29.72 -19.71
C TYR A 726 -11.93 -29.07 -20.55
N LYS A 727 -13.18 -29.42 -20.28
CA LYS A 727 -14.34 -28.82 -20.97
C LYS A 727 -14.44 -27.31 -20.78
N LEU A 728 -14.02 -26.82 -19.62
CA LEU A 728 -14.04 -25.39 -19.30
C LEU A 728 -12.86 -24.64 -19.94
N LEU A 729 -11.66 -25.22 -19.90
CA LEU A 729 -10.40 -24.53 -20.13
C LEU A 729 -9.76 -24.79 -21.50
N ILE A 730 -10.11 -25.90 -22.18
CA ILE A 730 -9.47 -26.35 -23.43
C ILE A 730 -10.49 -26.65 -24.53
N SER A 731 -11.60 -27.31 -24.23
CA SER A 731 -12.61 -27.63 -25.26
C SER A 731 -13.09 -26.43 -26.11
N PRO A 732 -13.25 -25.20 -25.57
CA PRO A 732 -13.66 -24.03 -26.36
C PRO A 732 -12.70 -23.64 -27.49
N LEU A 733 -11.43 -24.04 -27.40
CA LEU A 733 -10.35 -23.68 -28.32
C LEU A 733 -9.79 -24.88 -29.09
N GLU A 734 -10.31 -26.09 -28.86
CA GLU A 734 -9.77 -27.36 -29.35
C GLU A 734 -9.51 -27.37 -30.87
N LYS A 735 -10.45 -26.82 -31.66
CA LYS A 735 -10.30 -26.68 -33.12
C LYS A 735 -9.16 -25.76 -33.52
N GLU A 736 -8.96 -24.68 -32.78
CA GLU A 736 -7.99 -23.63 -33.08
C GLU A 736 -6.59 -24.05 -32.64
N ILE A 737 -6.48 -24.92 -31.63
CA ILE A 737 -5.19 -25.39 -31.13
C ILE A 737 -4.72 -26.73 -31.71
N ALA A 738 -5.58 -27.46 -32.43
CA ALA A 738 -5.30 -28.81 -32.93
C ALA A 738 -4.01 -28.92 -33.76
N ASN A 739 -3.62 -27.87 -34.48
CA ASN A 739 -2.45 -27.86 -35.36
C ASN A 739 -1.15 -27.44 -34.65
N TYR A 740 -1.20 -27.04 -33.38
CA TYR A 740 -0.01 -26.64 -32.63
C TYR A 740 0.51 -27.79 -31.78
N ARG A 741 1.83 -27.90 -31.67
CA ARG A 741 2.48 -28.89 -30.81
C ARG A 741 2.79 -28.33 -29.41
N ARG A 742 3.00 -27.02 -29.32
CA ARG A 742 3.41 -26.32 -28.08
C ARG A 742 2.30 -25.39 -27.61
N LEU A 743 1.91 -25.51 -26.34
CA LEU A 743 1.00 -24.58 -25.67
C LEU A 743 1.73 -23.84 -24.56
N ARG A 744 1.67 -22.51 -24.60
CA ARG A 744 2.20 -21.64 -23.54
C ARG A 744 1.03 -21.12 -22.72
N ILE A 745 0.93 -21.53 -21.46
CA ILE A 745 -0.20 -21.22 -20.60
C ILE A 745 0.14 -20.03 -19.70
N ILE A 746 -0.76 -19.05 -19.65
CA ILE A 746 -0.66 -17.89 -18.76
C ILE A 746 -1.93 -17.89 -17.88
N PRO A 747 -1.88 -18.57 -16.72
CA PRO A 747 -3.05 -18.75 -15.88
C PRO A 747 -3.38 -17.48 -15.08
N ASP A 748 -4.63 -17.38 -14.61
CA ASP A 748 -5.11 -16.31 -13.73
C ASP A 748 -5.64 -16.86 -12.41
N ASP A 749 -5.46 -16.12 -11.32
CA ASP A 749 -6.05 -16.43 -10.00
C ASP A 749 -5.85 -17.92 -9.62
N VAL A 750 -6.91 -18.62 -9.20
CA VAL A 750 -6.97 -20.03 -8.84
C VAL A 750 -6.44 -20.98 -9.92
N LEU A 751 -6.48 -20.59 -11.20
CA LEU A 751 -5.94 -21.41 -12.29
C LEU A 751 -4.41 -21.53 -12.21
N SER A 752 -3.74 -20.62 -11.50
CA SER A 752 -2.28 -20.65 -11.30
C SER A 752 -1.81 -21.88 -10.51
N TYR A 753 -2.73 -22.56 -9.83
CA TYR A 753 -2.46 -23.77 -9.06
C TYR A 753 -2.79 -25.06 -9.84
N VAL A 754 -3.26 -24.95 -11.09
CA VAL A 754 -3.64 -26.09 -11.92
C VAL A 754 -2.53 -26.37 -12.93
N PRO A 755 -1.88 -27.55 -12.89
CA PRO A 755 -1.08 -28.01 -14.01
C PRO A 755 -2.01 -28.49 -15.12
N PHE A 756 -2.10 -27.73 -16.20
CA PHE A 756 -2.91 -28.02 -17.38
C PHE A 756 -2.58 -29.38 -18.01
N GLU A 757 -1.37 -29.89 -17.79
CA GLU A 757 -0.96 -31.23 -18.22
C GLU A 757 -1.87 -32.36 -17.72
N VAL A 758 -2.55 -32.18 -16.59
CA VAL A 758 -3.40 -33.20 -15.97
C VAL A 758 -4.83 -33.22 -16.49
N LEU A 759 -5.22 -32.23 -17.28
CA LEU A 759 -6.57 -32.14 -17.85
C LEU A 759 -6.80 -33.33 -18.78
N ILE A 760 -8.02 -33.88 -18.75
CA ILE A 760 -8.37 -35.11 -19.48
C ILE A 760 -9.37 -34.77 -20.58
N ALA A 761 -9.00 -35.01 -21.84
CA ALA A 761 -9.88 -34.78 -22.98
C ALA A 761 -11.02 -35.81 -23.03
N ASN A 762 -10.68 -37.09 -22.84
CA ASN A 762 -11.63 -38.20 -22.78
C ASN A 762 -11.30 -39.12 -21.60
N LYS A 763 -12.30 -39.53 -20.83
CA LYS A 763 -12.09 -40.42 -19.68
C LYS A 763 -11.77 -41.83 -20.15
N GLY A 764 -10.63 -42.36 -19.74
CA GLY A 764 -10.31 -43.78 -19.84
C GLY A 764 -10.89 -44.60 -18.67
N PRO A 765 -10.56 -45.89 -18.54
CA PRO A 765 -11.01 -46.75 -17.44
C PRO A 765 -10.62 -46.18 -16.07
N ALA A 766 -11.55 -46.15 -15.11
CA ALA A 766 -11.35 -45.49 -13.82
C ALA A 766 -10.19 -46.07 -12.98
N ASP A 767 -9.91 -47.36 -13.16
CA ASP A 767 -8.85 -48.08 -12.43
C ASP A 767 -7.49 -48.04 -13.12
N ASP A 768 -7.44 -47.59 -14.39
CA ASP A 768 -6.21 -47.53 -15.18
C ASP A 768 -5.87 -46.09 -15.58
N PHE A 769 -4.93 -45.52 -14.82
CA PHE A 769 -4.44 -44.17 -15.04
C PHE A 769 -3.45 -44.08 -16.22
N THR A 770 -2.91 -45.21 -16.70
CA THR A 770 -2.04 -45.23 -17.89
C THR A 770 -2.81 -44.93 -19.17
N GLN A 771 -4.10 -45.26 -19.22
CA GLN A 771 -4.97 -45.10 -20.39
C GLN A 771 -5.76 -43.78 -20.41
N GLN A 772 -5.52 -42.89 -19.45
CA GLN A 772 -6.20 -41.59 -19.44
C GLN A 772 -5.64 -40.67 -20.52
N ASP A 773 -6.54 -39.96 -21.20
CA ASP A 773 -6.24 -39.04 -22.30
C ASP A 773 -5.79 -37.66 -21.75
N TYR A 774 -4.65 -37.66 -21.06
CA TYR A 774 -4.06 -36.46 -20.48
C TYR A 774 -3.58 -35.49 -21.55
N LEU A 775 -3.80 -34.19 -21.33
CA LEU A 775 -3.38 -33.12 -22.23
C LEU A 775 -1.87 -33.14 -22.52
N VAL A 776 -1.04 -33.60 -21.57
CA VAL A 776 0.42 -33.78 -21.75
C VAL A 776 0.78 -34.78 -22.86
N ARG A 777 -0.13 -35.69 -23.23
CA ARG A 777 0.05 -36.61 -24.36
C ARG A 777 -0.03 -35.90 -25.69
N SER A 778 -0.82 -34.83 -25.79
CA SER A 778 -1.04 -34.09 -27.04
C SER A 778 -0.12 -32.89 -27.20
N PHE A 779 0.21 -32.20 -26.10
CA PHE A 779 0.93 -30.93 -26.16
C PHE A 779 2.18 -30.88 -25.29
N GLU A 780 3.19 -30.16 -25.78
CA GLU A 780 4.30 -29.66 -24.97
C GLU A 780 3.85 -28.37 -24.26
N ILE A 781 3.71 -28.43 -22.93
CA ILE A 781 3.15 -27.33 -22.13
C ILE A 781 4.27 -26.64 -21.34
N SER A 782 4.27 -25.30 -21.35
CA SER A 782 5.02 -24.48 -20.39
C SER A 782 4.22 -23.26 -19.98
N TYR A 783 4.68 -22.56 -18.94
CA TYR A 783 3.94 -21.51 -18.26
C TYR A 783 4.69 -20.18 -18.32
N TYR A 784 3.93 -19.08 -18.33
CA TYR A 784 4.46 -17.72 -18.17
C TYR A 784 3.55 -16.90 -17.25
N TYR A 785 4.09 -15.81 -16.70
CA TYR A 785 3.32 -14.87 -15.88
C TYR A 785 2.50 -13.87 -16.68
N SER A 786 2.93 -13.53 -17.90
CA SER A 786 2.27 -12.59 -18.81
C SER A 786 2.82 -12.69 -20.23
N MET A 787 2.06 -12.25 -21.24
CA MET A 787 2.55 -12.21 -22.63
C MET A 787 3.70 -11.21 -22.77
N SER A 788 3.61 -10.09 -22.05
CA SER A 788 4.69 -9.10 -21.97
C SER A 788 5.96 -9.67 -21.37
N PHE A 789 5.85 -10.56 -20.37
CA PHE A 789 7.00 -11.25 -19.79
C PHE A 789 7.65 -12.20 -20.79
N MET A 790 6.83 -13.04 -21.46
CA MET A 790 7.30 -13.95 -22.50
C MET A 790 8.05 -13.22 -23.62
N TYR A 791 7.47 -12.14 -24.15
CA TYR A 791 8.07 -11.33 -25.22
C TYR A 791 9.50 -10.90 -24.86
N ARG A 792 9.68 -10.34 -23.66
CA ARG A 792 10.98 -9.80 -23.25
C ARG A 792 12.01 -10.89 -22.93
N LEU A 793 11.59 -12.03 -22.38
CA LEU A 793 12.45 -13.21 -22.25
C LEU A 793 12.98 -13.65 -23.61
N LYS A 794 12.10 -13.73 -24.63
CA LYS A 794 12.46 -14.18 -25.98
C LYS A 794 13.33 -13.17 -26.74
N GLU A 795 13.11 -11.88 -26.56
CA GLU A 795 13.95 -10.81 -27.12
C GLU A 795 15.34 -10.69 -26.46
N GLY A 796 15.62 -11.46 -25.41
CA GLY A 796 16.91 -11.40 -24.71
C GLY A 796 17.15 -10.07 -23.97
N ILE A 797 16.09 -9.29 -23.74
CA ILE A 797 16.13 -8.02 -22.99
C ILE A 797 16.64 -8.24 -21.55
N LEU A 798 16.47 -9.45 -21.02
CA LEU A 798 16.92 -9.87 -19.70
C LEU A 798 18.33 -10.48 -19.67
N ARG A 799 19.07 -10.49 -20.78
CA ARG A 799 20.45 -11.00 -20.80
C ARG A 799 21.42 -10.02 -20.15
N SER A 800 22.21 -10.48 -19.17
CA SER A 800 23.41 -9.78 -18.71
C SER A 800 24.52 -9.91 -19.76
N ASP A 801 25.43 -8.92 -19.81
CA ASP A 801 26.57 -8.93 -20.73
C ASP A 801 27.73 -9.83 -20.23
N GLN A 802 27.48 -10.68 -19.21
CA GLN A 802 28.50 -11.55 -18.60
C GLN A 802 28.79 -12.80 -19.45
N LYS A 803 30.00 -13.37 -19.29
CA LYS A 803 30.45 -14.62 -19.94
C LYS A 803 29.39 -15.71 -19.81
N THR A 804 29.16 -16.47 -20.89
CA THR A 804 28.25 -17.61 -20.91
C THR A 804 28.63 -18.64 -19.84
N ALA A 805 27.81 -18.74 -18.79
CA ALA A 805 27.93 -19.76 -17.78
C ALA A 805 27.85 -21.17 -18.41
N GLN A 806 28.56 -22.14 -17.82
CA GLN A 806 28.57 -23.53 -18.27
C GLN A 806 28.38 -24.48 -17.07
N GLY A 807 27.97 -25.71 -17.35
CA GLY A 807 27.90 -26.75 -16.32
C GLY A 807 26.72 -26.68 -15.37
N PHE A 808 26.75 -27.58 -14.39
CA PHE A 808 25.71 -27.85 -13.41
C PHE A 808 26.14 -27.54 -11.98
N LEU A 809 25.26 -26.90 -11.21
CA LEU A 809 25.42 -26.63 -9.79
C LEU A 809 24.26 -27.24 -9.01
N GLY A 810 24.56 -28.20 -8.14
CA GLY A 810 23.58 -28.89 -7.30
C GLY A 810 23.75 -28.58 -5.81
N PHE A 811 22.64 -28.40 -5.09
CA PHE A 811 22.62 -28.26 -3.63
C PHE A 811 21.66 -29.26 -3.00
N ALA A 812 22.15 -30.04 -2.04
CA ALA A 812 21.36 -30.96 -1.22
C ALA A 812 21.84 -30.91 0.24
N PRO A 813 21.26 -30.05 1.10
CA PRO A 813 21.71 -29.91 2.49
C PRO A 813 21.42 -31.10 3.41
N VAL A 814 20.58 -32.06 2.98
CA VAL A 814 20.33 -33.36 3.65
C VAL A 814 20.34 -33.30 5.19
N PHE A 815 19.20 -32.96 5.78
CA PHE A 815 19.04 -32.89 7.25
C PHE A 815 18.93 -34.29 7.89
N SER A 816 19.31 -34.43 9.16
CA SER A 816 19.21 -35.73 9.87
C SER A 816 17.83 -35.96 10.49
N ASP A 817 17.43 -37.23 10.60
CA ASP A 817 16.19 -37.65 11.26
C ASP A 817 16.29 -37.77 12.80
N ASP A 818 17.46 -37.51 13.40
CA ASP A 818 17.68 -37.83 14.80
C ASP A 818 16.74 -37.04 15.73
N MET A 819 15.87 -37.77 16.42
CA MET A 819 14.68 -37.25 17.08
C MET A 819 14.96 -36.63 18.47
N GLN A 820 16.21 -36.64 18.93
CA GLN A 820 16.55 -36.28 20.32
C GLN A 820 17.14 -34.87 20.52
N ASN A 821 17.78 -34.24 19.53
CA ASN A 821 18.48 -32.97 19.74
C ASN A 821 17.93 -31.83 18.87
N GLY A 822 16.75 -31.35 19.24
CA GLY A 822 16.13 -30.14 18.69
C GLY A 822 16.59 -28.86 19.40
N TYR A 823 17.89 -28.69 19.66
CA TYR A 823 18.43 -27.47 20.30
C TYR A 823 19.41 -26.73 19.38
N ILE A 824 19.22 -25.41 19.28
CA ILE A 824 20.32 -24.48 19.08
C ILE A 824 21.08 -24.45 20.40
N LEU A 825 22.25 -25.10 20.47
CA LEU A 825 23.19 -24.84 21.57
C LEU A 825 23.93 -23.54 21.28
N ALA A 826 23.24 -22.42 21.48
CA ALA A 826 23.91 -21.21 21.91
C ALA A 826 24.02 -21.32 23.44
N SER A 827 24.98 -22.10 23.94
CA SER A 827 25.46 -21.90 25.31
C SER A 827 26.76 -21.10 25.20
N LYS A 828 26.67 -19.83 25.59
CA LYS A 828 27.79 -19.16 26.25
C LYS A 828 28.26 -20.10 27.35
N ASP A 829 29.47 -20.61 27.26
CA ASP A 829 30.42 -20.74 28.36
C ASP A 829 31.74 -21.32 27.83
N ASP A 830 32.82 -20.68 28.26
CA ASP A 830 34.21 -21.06 28.04
C ASP A 830 34.54 -22.43 28.65
N ASP A 831 35.62 -23.03 28.14
CA ASP A 831 36.36 -24.20 28.66
C ASP A 831 35.74 -25.60 28.50
N PHE A 832 36.20 -26.33 27.46
CA PHE A 832 36.83 -27.64 27.69
C PHE A 832 37.76 -28.07 26.55
N ARG A 833 39.01 -28.40 26.92
CA ARG A 833 40.06 -28.98 26.07
C ARG A 833 39.80 -30.47 25.82
N GLY A 834 40.15 -30.96 24.63
CA GLY A 834 40.47 -32.37 24.41
C GLY A 834 39.71 -33.00 23.24
N GLY A 835 40.42 -33.22 22.13
CA GLY A 835 39.84 -33.74 20.90
C GLY A 835 39.36 -35.18 21.00
N ILE A 836 38.16 -35.43 20.47
CA ILE A 836 37.73 -36.68 19.87
C ILE A 836 36.86 -36.30 18.64
N LEU A 837 37.36 -36.68 17.46
CA LEU A 837 36.70 -36.90 16.17
C LEU A 837 35.46 -36.03 15.82
N ALA A 838 35.68 -35.14 14.84
CA ALA A 838 34.66 -34.43 14.08
C ALA A 838 33.89 -35.36 13.12
N ASP A 839 33.22 -36.38 13.67
CA ASP A 839 32.23 -37.18 12.96
C ASP A 839 30.85 -36.94 13.57
N SER A 840 29.87 -36.64 12.70
CA SER A 840 28.42 -36.80 12.94
C SER A 840 27.63 -35.78 13.78
N LEU A 841 27.84 -34.47 13.62
CA LEU A 841 26.78 -33.50 13.97
C LEU A 841 25.77 -33.35 12.83
N ASN A 842 25.06 -34.43 12.58
CA ASN A 842 23.84 -34.48 11.80
C ASN A 842 22.75 -33.77 12.61
N ARG A 843 22.43 -32.51 12.28
CA ARG A 843 21.51 -31.67 13.07
C ARG A 843 20.07 -31.82 12.59
N SER A 844 19.14 -32.05 13.52
CA SER A 844 17.69 -31.94 13.27
C SER A 844 17.33 -30.48 13.00
N LEU A 845 16.50 -30.21 11.98
CA LEU A 845 16.20 -28.84 11.55
C LEU A 845 14.88 -28.37 12.17
N VAL A 846 14.97 -27.37 13.06
CA VAL A 846 13.82 -26.65 13.63
C VAL A 846 13.95 -25.17 13.30
N ILE A 847 13.06 -24.65 12.46
CA ILE A 847 12.98 -23.22 12.13
C ILE A 847 11.59 -22.73 12.53
N ASN A 848 11.52 -21.64 13.30
CA ASN A 848 10.26 -21.06 13.80
C ASN A 848 9.34 -22.09 14.48
N GLN A 849 9.92 -22.96 15.34
CA GLN A 849 9.22 -24.06 16.03
C GLN A 849 8.63 -25.15 15.11
N ARG A 850 8.84 -25.06 13.78
CA ARG A 850 8.47 -26.12 12.82
C ARG A 850 9.66 -27.05 12.60
N LYS A 851 9.44 -28.34 12.86
CA LYS A 851 10.42 -29.39 12.61
C LYS A 851 10.35 -29.86 11.17
N TYR A 852 11.49 -29.90 10.49
CA TYR A 852 11.63 -30.40 9.13
C TYR A 852 12.29 -31.79 9.15
N ARG A 853 11.70 -32.74 8.42
CA ARG A 853 12.21 -34.13 8.31
C ARG A 853 13.33 -34.23 7.27
N SER A 854 14.16 -35.27 7.36
CA SER A 854 15.17 -35.55 6.33
C SER A 854 14.54 -35.75 4.93
N LEU A 855 15.18 -35.18 3.91
CA LEU A 855 14.93 -35.48 2.49
C LEU A 855 15.96 -36.53 2.05
N LYS A 856 15.73 -37.79 2.44
CA LYS A 856 16.67 -38.91 2.29
C LYS A 856 17.13 -39.16 0.85
N PHE A 857 16.36 -38.72 -0.14
CA PHE A 857 16.69 -38.91 -1.55
C PHE A 857 17.25 -37.67 -2.26
N SER A 858 17.34 -36.51 -1.59
CA SER A 858 17.87 -35.27 -2.18
C SER A 858 19.35 -35.39 -2.59
N GLU A 859 20.18 -36.07 -1.80
CA GLU A 859 21.57 -36.38 -2.19
C GLU A 859 21.60 -37.26 -3.45
N LYS A 860 20.79 -38.33 -3.45
CA LYS A 860 20.70 -39.26 -4.58
C LYS A 860 20.27 -38.54 -5.85
N GLU A 861 19.32 -37.62 -5.74
CA GLU A 861 18.86 -36.77 -6.84
C GLU A 861 20.03 -35.98 -7.45
N ILE A 862 20.72 -35.16 -6.64
CA ILE A 862 21.83 -34.33 -7.12
C ILE A 862 22.99 -35.18 -7.65
N ARG A 863 23.41 -36.23 -6.94
CA ARG A 863 24.50 -37.12 -7.40
C ARG A 863 24.18 -37.78 -8.73
N SER A 864 22.93 -38.20 -8.93
CA SER A 864 22.51 -38.84 -10.18
C SER A 864 22.57 -37.88 -11.36
N ILE A 865 22.30 -36.58 -11.14
CA ILE A 865 22.39 -35.56 -12.19
C ILE A 865 23.86 -35.23 -12.48
N ILE A 866 24.71 -35.08 -11.46
CA ILE A 866 26.15 -34.87 -11.64
C ILE A 866 26.75 -35.98 -12.51
N HIS A 867 26.42 -37.24 -12.22
CA HIS A 867 26.88 -38.37 -13.03
C HIS A 867 26.47 -38.28 -14.51
N LEU A 868 25.27 -37.75 -14.81
CA LEU A 868 24.86 -37.52 -16.20
C LEU A 868 25.72 -36.45 -16.88
N PHE A 869 26.06 -35.37 -16.18
CA PHE A 869 26.94 -34.32 -16.72
C PHE A 869 28.38 -34.83 -16.91
N ASP A 870 28.91 -35.57 -15.95
CA ASP A 870 30.24 -36.21 -16.04
C ASP A 870 30.33 -37.14 -17.24
N SER A 871 29.27 -37.94 -17.49
CA SER A 871 29.19 -38.85 -18.65
C SER A 871 29.24 -38.14 -20.01
N LYS A 872 28.96 -36.83 -20.04
CA LYS A 872 29.03 -35.96 -21.22
C LYS A 872 30.25 -35.04 -21.20
N HIS A 873 31.17 -35.21 -20.24
CA HIS A 873 32.34 -34.36 -20.02
C HIS A 873 32.01 -32.87 -19.82
N LEU A 874 30.88 -32.59 -19.15
CA LEU A 874 30.47 -31.23 -18.81
C LEU A 874 30.78 -30.92 -17.34
N PRO A 875 31.18 -29.69 -17.00
CA PRO A 875 31.49 -29.34 -15.61
C PRO A 875 30.24 -29.50 -14.72
N ALA A 876 30.40 -30.12 -13.56
CA ALA A 876 29.35 -30.30 -12.58
C ALA A 876 29.91 -30.19 -11.15
N ALA A 877 29.20 -29.47 -10.29
CA ALA A 877 29.51 -29.30 -8.88
C ALA A 877 28.29 -29.63 -8.02
N GLY A 878 28.52 -30.25 -6.87
CA GLY A 878 27.49 -30.60 -5.90
C GLY A 878 27.94 -30.24 -4.49
N TYR A 879 27.08 -29.52 -3.76
CA TYR A 879 27.26 -29.23 -2.35
C TYR A 879 26.27 -30.06 -1.53
N PHE A 880 26.76 -30.76 -0.53
CA PHE A 880 25.99 -31.73 0.27
C PHE A 880 26.14 -31.46 1.76
N TYR A 881 25.13 -31.83 2.56
CA TYR A 881 25.20 -31.74 4.02
C TYR A 881 25.65 -30.34 4.48
N ASN A 882 26.70 -30.26 5.31
CA ASN A 882 27.24 -29.01 5.85
C ASN A 882 27.87 -28.09 4.79
N ASP A 883 28.24 -28.60 3.61
CA ASP A 883 28.80 -27.78 2.53
C ASP A 883 27.71 -27.05 1.73
N ALA A 884 26.45 -27.51 1.81
CA ALA A 884 25.32 -26.91 1.11
C ALA A 884 24.79 -25.66 1.85
N THR A 885 25.67 -24.68 2.08
CA THR A 885 25.36 -23.43 2.77
C THR A 885 24.80 -22.37 1.82
N GLU A 886 24.07 -21.41 2.40
CA GLU A 886 23.58 -20.23 1.69
C GLU A 886 24.74 -19.40 1.10
N GLU A 887 25.84 -19.26 1.84
CA GLU A 887 27.04 -18.56 1.40
C GLU A 887 27.67 -19.21 0.17
N ASN A 888 27.83 -20.54 0.17
CA ASN A 888 28.34 -21.26 -1.00
C ASN A 888 27.42 -21.11 -2.20
N PHE A 889 26.10 -21.05 -1.98
CA PHE A 889 25.17 -20.75 -3.07
C PHE A 889 25.38 -19.34 -3.63
N LYS A 890 25.33 -18.29 -2.77
CA LYS A 890 25.50 -16.88 -3.18
C LYS A 890 26.83 -16.64 -3.91
N LYS A 891 27.90 -17.32 -3.50
CA LYS A 891 29.25 -17.21 -4.10
C LYS A 891 29.35 -17.82 -5.50
N ASN A 892 28.65 -18.93 -5.76
CA ASN A 892 28.86 -19.72 -6.97
C ASN A 892 27.71 -19.59 -8.00
N CYS A 893 26.54 -19.07 -7.61
CA CYS A 893 25.34 -19.11 -8.46
C CYS A 893 25.43 -18.33 -9.78
N SER A 894 26.39 -17.42 -9.93
CA SER A 894 26.63 -16.66 -11.18
C SER A 894 27.28 -17.48 -12.28
N ASP A 895 27.99 -18.55 -11.92
CA ASP A 895 28.99 -19.16 -12.81
C ASP A 895 28.45 -20.38 -13.59
N TYR A 896 27.25 -20.84 -13.24
CA TYR A 896 26.67 -22.08 -13.75
C TYR A 896 25.42 -21.86 -14.60
N LYS A 897 25.32 -22.66 -15.67
CA LYS A 897 24.20 -22.62 -16.61
C LYS A 897 22.95 -23.30 -16.04
N TYR A 898 23.15 -24.42 -15.34
CA TYR A 898 22.09 -25.20 -14.72
C TYR A 898 22.26 -25.16 -13.21
N ILE A 899 21.22 -24.74 -12.50
CA ILE A 899 21.19 -24.72 -11.03
C ILE A 899 20.06 -25.64 -10.58
N HIS A 900 20.33 -26.52 -9.61
CA HIS A 900 19.35 -27.39 -9.01
C HIS A 900 19.48 -27.34 -7.49
N ILE A 901 18.38 -26.97 -6.82
CA ILE A 901 18.32 -26.87 -5.35
C ILE A 901 17.27 -27.87 -4.85
N ALA A 902 17.73 -28.92 -4.17
CA ALA A 902 16.90 -29.98 -3.60
C ALA A 902 16.84 -29.81 -2.07
N THR A 903 15.83 -29.08 -1.59
CA THR A 903 15.73 -28.72 -0.15
C THR A 903 14.27 -28.49 0.30
N HIS A 904 14.05 -28.03 1.53
CA HIS A 904 12.75 -27.58 2.01
C HIS A 904 12.50 -26.10 1.71
N THR A 905 11.23 -25.77 1.47
CA THR A 905 10.76 -24.38 1.38
C THR A 905 10.15 -23.98 2.72
N LEU A 906 10.53 -22.82 3.23
CA LEU A 906 9.83 -22.10 4.29
C LEU A 906 8.76 -21.22 3.63
N MET A 907 7.50 -21.33 4.04
CA MET A 907 6.42 -20.47 3.54
C MET A 907 5.81 -19.63 4.65
N ASN A 908 5.60 -18.35 4.34
CA ASN A 908 4.96 -17.38 5.22
C ASN A 908 3.86 -16.61 4.46
N ASP A 909 2.60 -16.99 4.69
CA ASP A 909 1.44 -16.41 4.01
C ASP A 909 1.14 -14.97 4.45
N ASN A 910 1.55 -14.60 5.66
CA ASN A 910 1.37 -13.25 6.19
C ASN A 910 2.43 -12.32 5.60
N TYR A 911 3.67 -12.80 5.49
CA TYR A 911 4.82 -12.05 4.97
C TYR A 911 5.54 -12.85 3.87
N PRO A 912 5.08 -12.79 2.60
CA PRO A 912 5.64 -13.57 1.50
C PRO A 912 7.15 -13.40 1.29
N LYS A 913 7.71 -12.24 1.64
CA LYS A 913 9.17 -11.96 1.59
C LYS A 913 9.99 -12.87 2.52
N LEU A 914 9.39 -13.38 3.61
CA LEU A 914 10.00 -14.38 4.50
C LEU A 914 9.83 -15.83 4.04
N SER A 915 9.20 -16.06 2.89
CA SER A 915 9.28 -17.40 2.30
C SER A 915 10.69 -17.61 1.77
N GLY A 916 11.31 -18.77 1.98
CA GLY A 916 12.72 -18.98 1.69
C GLY A 916 13.09 -20.43 1.40
N LEU A 917 14.27 -20.66 0.82
CA LEU A 917 14.86 -21.99 0.66
C LEU A 917 15.81 -22.25 1.81
N ILE A 918 15.67 -23.41 2.44
CA ILE A 918 16.48 -23.75 3.61
C ILE A 918 17.80 -24.38 3.16
N PHE A 919 18.92 -23.85 3.61
CA PHE A 919 20.26 -24.38 3.37
C PHE A 919 20.83 -24.99 4.66
N ALA A 920 22.04 -25.54 4.58
CA ALA A 920 22.78 -25.98 5.74
C ALA A 920 22.96 -24.81 6.72
N GLN A 921 22.66 -25.06 7.99
CA GLN A 921 22.68 -24.03 9.02
C GLN A 921 24.14 -23.71 9.39
N PRO A 922 24.56 -22.43 9.38
CA PRO A 922 25.93 -22.07 9.68
C PRO A 922 26.26 -22.32 11.15
N ASP A 923 27.55 -22.47 11.48
CA ASP A 923 28.00 -22.58 12.87
C ASP A 923 27.79 -21.29 13.68
N LYS A 924 27.71 -20.14 12.99
CA LYS A 924 27.32 -18.84 13.55
C LYS A 924 26.35 -18.15 12.60
N ASN A 925 25.19 -17.77 13.11
CA ASN A 925 24.27 -16.91 12.38
C ASN A 925 24.88 -15.52 12.25
N THR A 926 24.89 -15.00 11.02
CA THR A 926 25.28 -13.63 10.70
C THR A 926 24.17 -12.96 9.91
N ASP A 927 24.17 -11.63 9.83
CA ASP A 927 23.18 -10.87 9.05
C ASP A 927 23.15 -11.25 7.55
N GLU A 928 24.22 -11.87 7.02
CA GLU A 928 24.34 -12.24 5.59
C GLU A 928 24.20 -13.74 5.32
N ASN A 929 24.22 -14.57 6.38
CA ASN A 929 24.15 -16.03 6.31
C ASN A 929 23.46 -16.55 7.58
N ASP A 930 22.18 -16.90 7.44
CA ASP A 930 21.37 -17.53 8.47
C ASP A 930 20.85 -18.92 8.05
N GLY A 931 21.35 -19.42 6.92
CA GLY A 931 20.99 -20.71 6.38
C GLY A 931 19.59 -20.74 5.75
N VAL A 932 18.96 -19.59 5.50
CA VAL A 932 17.70 -19.52 4.77
C VAL A 932 17.79 -18.42 3.71
N LEU A 933 17.80 -18.82 2.43
CA LEU A 933 17.73 -17.88 1.33
C LEU A 933 16.30 -17.37 1.17
N TYR A 934 16.00 -16.20 1.71
CA TYR A 934 14.67 -15.61 1.67
C TYR A 934 14.33 -15.04 0.29
N SER A 935 13.04 -15.04 -0.05
CA SER A 935 12.50 -14.45 -1.27
C SER A 935 12.95 -12.99 -1.42
N GLY A 936 12.95 -12.22 -0.32
CA GLY A 936 13.48 -10.84 -0.31
C GLY A 936 14.96 -10.72 -0.72
N GLU A 937 15.77 -11.73 -0.44
CA GLU A 937 17.21 -11.77 -0.78
C GLU A 937 17.47 -12.27 -2.19
N THR A 938 16.61 -13.17 -2.69
CA THR A 938 16.74 -13.70 -4.05
C THR A 938 16.74 -12.60 -5.10
N TYR A 939 16.15 -11.43 -4.83
CA TYR A 939 16.20 -10.21 -5.65
C TYR A 939 17.57 -9.51 -5.70
N ASN A 940 18.58 -9.95 -4.96
CA ASN A 940 19.92 -9.34 -5.00
C ASN A 940 20.97 -10.29 -5.61
N LEU A 941 20.56 -11.44 -6.13
CA LEU A 941 21.46 -12.39 -6.78
C LEU A 941 21.82 -11.89 -8.18
N ALA A 942 22.99 -12.31 -8.67
CA ALA A 942 23.43 -12.09 -10.05
C ALA A 942 23.54 -13.46 -10.75
N LEU A 943 22.41 -13.99 -11.20
CA LEU A 943 22.33 -15.27 -11.88
C LEU A 943 22.60 -15.10 -13.39
N ASN A 944 23.36 -16.03 -13.96
CA ASN A 944 23.44 -16.24 -15.41
C ASN A 944 22.96 -17.63 -15.80
N ALA A 945 21.99 -18.16 -15.04
CA ALA A 945 21.45 -19.49 -15.22
C ALA A 945 20.43 -19.53 -16.37
N ASP A 946 20.60 -20.50 -17.27
CA ASP A 946 19.59 -20.80 -18.29
C ASP A 946 18.42 -21.58 -17.69
N LEU A 947 18.68 -22.43 -16.67
CA LEU A 947 17.66 -23.18 -15.95
C LEU A 947 17.96 -23.20 -14.45
N VAL A 948 16.95 -22.90 -13.64
CA VAL A 948 16.94 -23.14 -12.20
C VAL A 948 15.83 -24.12 -11.85
N VAL A 949 16.17 -25.22 -11.19
CA VAL A 949 15.23 -26.23 -10.69
C VAL A 949 15.13 -26.09 -9.18
N LEU A 950 13.93 -25.73 -8.70
CA LEU A 950 13.61 -25.70 -7.27
C LEU A 950 12.88 -26.99 -6.90
N SER A 951 13.67 -28.02 -6.62
CA SER A 951 13.22 -29.32 -6.13
C SER A 951 12.94 -29.25 -4.62
N SER A 952 12.16 -28.25 -4.23
CA SER A 952 11.67 -28.04 -2.88
C SER A 952 10.16 -28.07 -2.87
N CYS A 953 9.57 -28.71 -1.85
CA CYS A 953 8.12 -28.87 -1.76
C CYS A 953 7.44 -27.49 -1.84
N GLU A 954 6.43 -27.38 -2.69
CA GLU A 954 5.59 -26.18 -2.81
C GLU A 954 6.37 -24.89 -3.18
N SER A 955 7.53 -25.03 -3.83
CA SER A 955 8.38 -23.92 -4.28
C SER A 955 7.73 -23.00 -5.33
N GLY A 956 6.76 -23.55 -6.07
CA GLY A 956 5.91 -22.82 -7.01
C GLY A 956 4.64 -22.27 -6.37
N LEU A 957 4.34 -22.60 -5.10
CA LEU A 957 3.23 -22.00 -4.37
C LEU A 957 3.67 -20.66 -3.76
N GLY A 958 2.70 -19.77 -3.58
CA GLY A 958 2.91 -18.42 -3.08
C GLY A 958 1.59 -17.79 -2.68
N LYS A 959 1.63 -16.55 -2.21
CA LYS A 959 0.39 -15.82 -1.88
C LYS A 959 -0.21 -15.26 -3.17
N LEU A 960 -1.46 -15.61 -3.45
CA LEU A 960 -2.20 -14.93 -4.51
C LEU A 960 -2.61 -13.54 -4.02
N ILE A 961 -2.16 -12.51 -4.72
CA ILE A 961 -2.60 -11.14 -4.46
C ILE A 961 -3.43 -10.66 -5.66
N SER A 962 -4.65 -10.18 -5.38
CA SER A 962 -5.57 -9.68 -6.41
C SER A 962 -4.95 -8.49 -7.15
N GLY A 963 -4.96 -8.53 -8.50
CA GLY A 963 -4.33 -7.51 -9.35
C GLY A 963 -2.80 -7.52 -9.37
N GLU A 964 -2.20 -8.58 -8.83
CA GLU A 964 -0.77 -8.61 -8.50
C GLU A 964 -0.19 -10.02 -8.81
N GLY A 965 -1.06 -11.04 -8.88
CA GLY A 965 -0.74 -12.40 -9.29
C GLY A 965 -0.21 -13.25 -8.13
N LEU A 966 0.35 -14.42 -8.46
CA LEU A 966 1.00 -15.29 -7.49
C LEU A 966 2.38 -14.74 -7.10
N ILE A 967 2.54 -14.28 -5.85
CA ILE A 967 3.84 -13.90 -5.27
C ILE A 967 4.50 -15.14 -4.71
N ALA A 968 5.45 -15.68 -5.46
CA ALA A 968 6.23 -16.88 -5.11
C ALA A 968 7.73 -16.59 -5.16
N LEU A 969 8.50 -17.45 -4.49
CA LEU A 969 9.97 -17.41 -4.44
C LEU A 969 10.61 -17.46 -5.84
N THR A 970 9.92 -18.06 -6.80
CA THR A 970 10.30 -18.10 -8.22
C THR A 970 10.55 -16.74 -8.86
N ARG A 971 9.82 -15.70 -8.44
CA ARG A 971 9.95 -14.37 -9.04
C ARG A 971 11.33 -13.78 -8.79
N GLY A 972 11.93 -14.02 -7.62
CA GLY A 972 13.24 -13.47 -7.29
C GLY A 972 14.37 -14.15 -8.07
N PHE A 973 14.26 -15.44 -8.41
CA PHE A 973 15.21 -16.10 -9.30
C PHE A 973 15.12 -15.58 -10.74
N LEU A 974 13.91 -15.42 -11.26
CA LEU A 974 13.70 -14.81 -12.58
C LEU A 974 14.17 -13.35 -12.62
N TYR A 975 13.93 -12.60 -11.54
CA TYR A 975 14.47 -11.25 -11.35
C TYR A 975 15.99 -11.24 -11.48
N SER A 976 16.65 -12.22 -10.85
CA SER A 976 18.10 -12.24 -10.73
C SER A 976 18.82 -12.78 -11.96
N GLY A 977 18.09 -13.15 -13.01
CA GLY A 977 18.64 -13.52 -14.31
C GLY A 977 18.40 -14.97 -14.74
N ALA A 978 17.66 -15.76 -13.95
CA ALA A 978 17.22 -17.08 -14.40
C ALA A 978 16.26 -16.96 -15.60
N ARG A 979 16.46 -17.76 -16.65
CA ARG A 979 15.62 -17.72 -17.87
C ARG A 979 14.46 -18.71 -17.84
N ASN A 980 14.68 -19.86 -17.22
CA ASN A 980 13.72 -20.93 -17.10
C ASN A 980 13.72 -21.43 -15.65
N MET A 981 12.54 -21.74 -15.14
CA MET A 981 12.35 -22.30 -13.80
C MET A 981 11.58 -23.60 -13.89
N ILE A 982 12.01 -24.62 -13.14
CA ILE A 982 11.16 -25.78 -12.85
C ILE A 982 10.86 -25.78 -11.36
N VAL A 983 9.58 -25.77 -11.01
CA VAL A 983 9.10 -25.63 -9.63
C VAL A 983 7.99 -26.60 -9.31
N SER A 984 7.84 -26.95 -8.04
CA SER A 984 6.79 -27.88 -7.57
C SER A 984 5.56 -27.13 -7.04
N LEU A 985 4.37 -27.54 -7.48
CA LEU A 985 3.08 -27.02 -7.01
C LEU A 985 2.57 -27.73 -5.74
N TRP A 986 3.09 -28.89 -5.40
CA TRP A 986 2.77 -29.61 -4.16
C TRP A 986 3.91 -30.55 -3.78
N LYS A 987 3.83 -31.07 -2.55
CA LYS A 987 4.76 -32.08 -2.04
C LYS A 987 4.64 -33.39 -2.83
N ILE A 988 5.69 -33.72 -3.59
CA ILE A 988 5.88 -35.04 -4.19
C ILE A 988 6.55 -36.00 -3.19
N SER A 989 6.39 -37.30 -3.42
CA SER A 989 7.16 -38.34 -2.74
C SER A 989 8.65 -38.16 -3.04
N ASP A 990 9.48 -37.99 -2.00
CA ASP A 990 10.94 -37.89 -2.08
C ASP A 990 11.57 -39.06 -2.88
N LYS A 991 10.88 -40.21 -2.98
CA LYS A 991 11.30 -41.35 -3.81
C LYS A 991 11.15 -41.11 -5.32
N MET A 992 10.13 -40.37 -5.76
CA MET A 992 9.77 -40.21 -7.18
C MET A 992 10.42 -38.99 -7.84
N THR A 993 10.76 -37.96 -7.07
CA THR A 993 11.46 -36.77 -7.59
C THR A 993 12.77 -37.09 -8.29
N PRO A 994 13.68 -37.91 -7.72
CA PRO A 994 14.95 -38.24 -8.36
C PRO A 994 14.77 -38.93 -9.72
N GLU A 995 13.74 -39.77 -9.85
CA GLU A 995 13.45 -40.50 -11.09
C GLU A 995 13.00 -39.53 -12.20
N LEU A 996 12.02 -38.67 -11.90
CA LEU A 996 11.55 -37.65 -12.85
C LEU A 996 12.70 -36.71 -13.27
N MET A 997 13.49 -36.24 -12.31
CA MET A 997 14.59 -35.29 -12.58
C MET A 997 15.73 -35.94 -13.35
N ASN A 998 16.07 -37.21 -13.07
CA ASN A 998 17.07 -37.94 -13.86
C ASN A 998 16.63 -38.09 -15.32
N LEU A 999 15.36 -38.50 -15.54
CA LEU A 999 14.78 -38.58 -16.88
C LEU A 999 14.77 -37.22 -17.58
N PHE A 1000 14.41 -36.15 -16.86
CA PHE A 1000 14.41 -34.79 -17.39
C PHE A 1000 15.82 -34.34 -17.83
N TYR A 1001 16.82 -34.42 -16.94
CA TYR A 1001 18.19 -33.98 -17.26
C TYR A 1001 18.84 -34.83 -18.35
N ARG A 1002 18.56 -36.14 -18.40
CA ARG A 1002 19.00 -37.00 -19.52
C ARG A 1002 18.47 -36.46 -20.85
N ASN A 1003 17.18 -36.18 -20.90
CA ASN A 1003 16.55 -35.60 -22.09
C ASN A 1003 17.12 -34.21 -22.46
N VAL A 1004 17.44 -33.36 -21.47
CA VAL A 1004 18.09 -32.06 -21.69
C VAL A 1004 19.49 -32.23 -22.28
N LEU A 1005 20.29 -33.13 -21.72
CA LEU A 1005 21.65 -33.42 -22.17
C LEU A 1005 21.71 -34.10 -23.55
N ASP A 1006 20.61 -34.74 -23.96
CA ASP A 1006 20.43 -35.25 -25.32
C ASP A 1006 19.92 -34.17 -26.31
N GLY A 1007 19.90 -32.90 -25.89
CA GLY A 1007 19.64 -31.74 -26.76
C GLY A 1007 18.17 -31.37 -26.91
N ARG A 1008 17.26 -31.93 -26.12
CA ARG A 1008 15.84 -31.55 -26.15
C ARG A 1008 15.61 -30.20 -25.47
N GLU A 1009 14.66 -29.42 -25.98
CA GLU A 1009 14.15 -28.23 -25.30
C GLU A 1009 13.50 -28.61 -23.94
N TYR A 1010 13.55 -27.72 -22.94
CA TYR A 1010 13.11 -28.01 -21.58
C TYR A 1010 11.65 -28.48 -21.50
N SER A 1011 10.71 -27.85 -22.24
CA SER A 1011 9.31 -28.29 -22.26
C SER A 1011 9.15 -29.69 -22.83
N SER A 1012 9.91 -30.02 -23.86
CA SER A 1012 9.90 -31.35 -24.48
C SER A 1012 10.57 -32.39 -23.57
N ALA A 1013 11.70 -32.05 -22.95
CA ALA A 1013 12.41 -32.91 -22.00
C ALA A 1013 11.54 -33.25 -20.78
N LEU A 1014 10.87 -32.26 -20.19
CA LEU A 1014 9.99 -32.47 -19.05
C LEU A 1014 8.76 -33.29 -19.44
N ARG A 1015 8.18 -33.05 -20.62
CA ARG A 1015 7.09 -33.86 -21.16
C ARG A 1015 7.50 -35.32 -21.33
N GLN A 1016 8.66 -35.61 -21.93
CA GLN A 1016 9.12 -36.99 -22.11
C GLN A 1016 9.34 -37.71 -20.76
N ALA A 1017 9.90 -37.00 -19.77
CA ALA A 1017 10.04 -37.55 -18.42
C ALA A 1017 8.67 -37.88 -17.81
N LYS A 1018 7.68 -36.97 -17.92
CA LYS A 1018 6.30 -37.21 -17.44
C LYS A 1018 5.64 -38.39 -18.17
N LEU A 1019 5.73 -38.45 -19.50
CA LEU A 1019 5.16 -39.55 -20.28
C LEU A 1019 5.75 -40.91 -19.88
N LYS A 1020 7.05 -40.96 -19.63
CA LYS A 1020 7.71 -42.19 -19.16
C LYS A 1020 7.18 -42.64 -17.81
N MET A 1021 6.91 -41.71 -16.88
CA MET A 1021 6.26 -42.05 -15.61
C MET A 1021 4.79 -42.46 -15.76
N ILE A 1022 4.10 -42.03 -16.83
CA ILE A 1022 2.70 -42.42 -17.06
C ILE A 1022 2.60 -43.87 -17.59
N GLU A 1023 3.65 -44.40 -18.21
CA GLU A 1023 3.69 -45.78 -18.70
C GLU A 1023 3.65 -46.83 -17.59
N ASP A 1024 4.13 -46.50 -16.38
CA ASP A 1024 4.10 -47.41 -15.23
C ASP A 1024 2.81 -47.19 -14.40
N PRO A 1025 1.96 -48.22 -14.21
CA PRO A 1025 0.74 -48.14 -13.40
C PRO A 1025 0.96 -47.61 -11.98
N LEU A 1026 2.14 -47.81 -11.37
CA LEU A 1026 2.46 -47.34 -10.02
C LEU A 1026 2.68 -45.82 -9.98
N THR A 1027 3.14 -45.23 -11.08
CA THR A 1027 3.45 -43.80 -11.17
C THR A 1027 2.46 -43.01 -12.02
N ALA A 1028 1.56 -43.67 -12.75
CA ALA A 1028 0.65 -43.03 -13.70
C ALA A 1028 -0.32 -42.00 -13.11
N PHE A 1029 -0.64 -42.08 -11.80
CA PHE A 1029 -1.47 -41.06 -11.16
C PHE A 1029 -0.76 -39.70 -11.11
N PRO A 1030 -1.40 -38.59 -11.52
CA PRO A 1030 -0.77 -37.26 -11.68
C PRO A 1030 -0.06 -36.68 -10.47
N ARG A 1031 -0.41 -37.10 -9.25
CA ARG A 1031 0.34 -36.69 -8.04
C ARG A 1031 1.84 -36.94 -8.15
N ASN A 1032 2.25 -37.97 -8.89
CA ASN A 1032 3.64 -38.42 -8.98
C ASN A 1032 4.47 -37.70 -10.06
N TRP A 1033 3.84 -37.20 -11.12
CA TRP A 1033 4.54 -36.61 -12.27
C TRP A 1033 4.16 -35.16 -12.58
N ALA A 1034 3.00 -34.68 -12.12
CA ALA A 1034 2.47 -33.38 -12.52
C ALA A 1034 2.83 -32.22 -11.60
N ALA A 1035 3.47 -32.46 -10.45
CA ALA A 1035 3.77 -31.38 -9.50
C ALA A 1035 4.76 -30.38 -10.06
N PHE A 1036 5.71 -30.84 -10.90
CA PHE A 1036 6.71 -29.98 -11.50
C PHE A 1036 6.20 -29.34 -12.79
N ILE A 1037 6.19 -28.01 -12.83
CA ILE A 1037 5.86 -27.22 -14.00
C ILE A 1037 7.07 -26.42 -14.48
N LEU A 1038 7.14 -26.17 -15.78
CA LEU A 1038 8.17 -25.33 -16.40
C LEU A 1038 7.62 -23.91 -16.59
N ILE A 1039 8.25 -22.92 -15.96
CA ILE A 1039 7.99 -21.50 -16.20
C ILE A 1039 9.12 -20.97 -17.08
N GLY A 1040 8.81 -20.58 -18.31
CA GLY A 1040 9.81 -20.15 -19.30
C GLY A 1040 9.68 -20.84 -20.67
N LYS A 1041 10.79 -20.79 -21.42
CA LYS A 1041 10.92 -21.15 -22.84
C LYS A 1041 10.85 -22.64 -23.12
#